data_AF-A0A2N2B1V0-F1
#
_entry.id   AF-A0A2N2B1V0-F1
#
_cell.length_a   1.000
_cell.length_b   1.000
_cell.length_c   1.000
_cell.angle_alpha   90.00
_cell.angle_beta   90.00
_cell.angle_gamma   90.00
#
_symmetry.space_group_name_H-M   'P 1'
#
loop_
_entity.id
_entity.type
_entity.pdbx_description
1 polymer ?
#
loop_
_entity_poly.entity_id
_entity_poly.type
_entity_poly.pdbx_seq_one_letter_code
_entity_poly.pdbx_strand_id
1 'polypeptide(L)'
;MVKKKEWFKKNTISIVAAASRLNIKTKALRFQIECGNIECKDNRIHESDFDIIQKQMSEYIGITEFIRQHDSDRFVARIVRNRNKYIDFLEVNEYFGAELHKTQEMLFVDHETDDFFITREDADYIDYKSIKFFKEFGYTEKVKIHRLIKQSGGHRLSMQYIDNYIKNLDDGNYKYTPSITNFVEIVFSAGDVTRLTDEDIISMIESADAVRTKELIVGFIKYVSRFEDVKYHTIDLEKRESKSVPAYSYEQYVCLAKILFNTEYDLKHDLTNKALENHNFAEMWLFLAIHYICGWRASDICSNWVYPNFKSNDNPFKIKIDTLREDIAKDKIEDEIYESVALYTIRKIEMSFNLPSKTPRDSAGKLRSEIVPELRAFFGKLILVAEIHHLESQDGYMKTNRISSYCNWTYCRDFFGEEIYKFAGRHNISSRRLNKSYLQGIEQATKDNGNTTLVAHMVASFARNHANVDTTAIYLKDHGLTGESAEVVLYMMMQRGVFGVSLYYMLVSAYPGAFEKLTAKDQTKLMEKIPLTAYEIETMGTVMVASERMISEFSQGGVEEPIEILKAMYAIGQGRGKSKDEGVFCKKKALGESCVHPKDKSCLANLCKYNVFTNDGIPSLVRVVKEYREKANRTGNKKYEVALNKKIIPAFQDIINTIIKEMSKREKESTKILVLEAFNE
;
A
#
# COMPACT_ATOMS: atom_id res chain seq x y z
N MET A 1 -17.32 54.33 45.93
CA MET A 1 -18.75 54.16 46.29
C MET A 1 -19.74 54.46 45.15
N VAL A 2 -19.40 55.27 44.14
CA VAL A 2 -20.32 55.65 43.05
C VAL A 2 -20.59 54.51 42.05
N LYS A 3 -19.56 53.74 41.61
CA LYS A 3 -19.75 52.55 40.76
C LYS A 3 -20.55 51.40 41.41
N LYS A 4 -20.58 51.35 42.76
CA LYS A 4 -21.34 50.34 43.52
C LYS A 4 -22.85 50.61 43.50
N LYS A 5 -23.32 51.81 43.14
CA LYS A 5 -24.76 52.16 43.08
C LYS A 5 -25.40 51.98 41.70
N GLU A 6 -24.63 51.95 40.62
CA GLU A 6 -25.19 51.75 39.26
C GLU A 6 -25.51 50.29 38.95
N TRP A 7 -24.69 49.33 39.41
CA TRP A 7 -24.92 47.91 39.17
C TRP A 7 -26.22 47.40 39.81
N PHE A 8 -26.51 47.85 41.03
CA PHE A 8 -27.71 47.46 41.79
C PHE A 8 -28.97 48.26 41.41
N LYS A 9 -28.85 49.29 40.54
CA LYS A 9 -30.02 49.95 39.93
C LYS A 9 -30.58 49.16 38.75
N LYS A 10 -29.78 48.27 38.15
CA LYS A 10 -30.23 47.29 37.16
C LYS A 10 -30.72 46.05 37.90
N ASN A 11 -31.79 45.43 37.42
CA ASN A 11 -32.32 44.22 38.04
C ASN A 11 -31.22 43.13 38.09
N THR A 12 -31.01 42.58 39.28
CA THR A 12 -30.01 41.52 39.52
C THR A 12 -30.67 40.38 40.30
N ILE A 13 -30.21 39.17 40.06
CA ILE A 13 -30.69 37.94 40.70
C ILE A 13 -29.52 37.24 41.40
N SER A 14 -29.74 36.64 42.58
CA SER A 14 -28.69 35.87 43.24
C SER A 14 -28.38 34.60 42.45
N ILE A 15 -27.11 34.15 42.44
CA ILE A 15 -26.69 32.95 41.68
C ILE A 15 -27.53 31.73 42.07
N VAL A 16 -27.85 31.56 43.36
CA VAL A 16 -28.66 30.44 43.86
C VAL A 16 -30.10 30.52 43.34
N ALA A 17 -30.70 31.72 43.34
CA ALA A 17 -32.05 31.90 42.80
C ALA A 17 -32.08 31.72 41.27
N ALA A 18 -31.05 32.19 40.56
CA ALA A 18 -30.90 32.00 39.13
C ALA A 18 -30.78 30.52 38.77
N ALA A 19 -29.85 29.79 39.40
CA ALA A 19 -29.65 28.35 39.20
C ALA A 19 -30.95 27.56 39.47
N SER A 20 -31.64 27.89 40.57
CA SER A 20 -32.90 27.23 40.92
C SER A 20 -34.01 27.50 39.92
N ARG A 21 -34.15 28.74 39.41
CA ARG A 21 -35.19 29.10 38.43
C ARG A 21 -34.91 28.53 37.04
N LEU A 22 -33.64 28.45 36.66
CA LEU A 22 -33.19 27.85 35.40
C LEU A 22 -33.12 26.32 35.46
N ASN A 23 -33.30 25.72 36.65
CA ASN A 23 -33.15 24.29 36.89
C ASN A 23 -31.77 23.73 36.46
N ILE A 24 -30.70 24.51 36.70
CA ILE A 24 -29.31 24.11 36.42
C ILE A 24 -28.50 24.02 37.71
N LYS A 25 -27.40 23.26 37.69
CA LYS A 25 -26.52 23.17 38.85
C LYS A 25 -25.84 24.52 39.10
N THR A 26 -25.80 24.96 40.35
CA THR A 26 -25.08 26.20 40.75
C THR A 26 -23.62 26.21 40.29
N LYS A 27 -22.98 25.04 40.14
CA LYS A 27 -21.62 24.91 39.61
C LYS A 27 -21.46 25.41 38.17
N ALA A 28 -22.48 25.24 37.32
CA ALA A 28 -22.44 25.68 35.92
C ALA A 28 -22.38 27.21 35.83
N LEU A 29 -23.24 27.92 36.58
CA LEU A 29 -23.19 29.38 36.64
C LEU A 29 -21.87 29.90 37.22
N ARG A 30 -21.35 29.24 38.27
CA ARG A 30 -20.05 29.63 38.87
C ARG A 30 -18.90 29.46 37.88
N PHE A 31 -18.90 28.36 37.13
CA PHE A 31 -17.91 28.13 36.08
C PHE A 31 -17.92 29.24 35.02
N GLN A 32 -19.10 29.63 34.54
CA GLN A 32 -19.22 30.72 33.55
C GLN A 32 -18.78 32.08 34.09
N ILE A 33 -18.98 32.33 35.39
CA ILE A 33 -18.46 33.51 36.08
C ILE A 33 -16.93 33.46 36.17
N GLU A 34 -16.35 32.31 36.52
CA GLU A 34 -14.89 32.10 36.60
C GLU A 34 -14.21 32.27 35.23
N CYS A 35 -14.87 31.82 34.16
CA CYS A 35 -14.42 32.02 32.78
C CYS A 35 -14.60 33.47 32.26
N GLY A 36 -15.25 34.35 33.04
CA GLY A 36 -15.49 35.74 32.66
C GLY A 36 -16.63 35.94 31.65
N ASN A 37 -17.43 34.90 31.38
CA ASN A 37 -18.55 34.95 30.45
C ASN A 37 -19.78 35.62 31.08
N ILE A 38 -19.89 35.60 32.41
CA ILE A 38 -20.97 36.25 33.18
C ILE A 38 -20.37 37.14 34.25
N GLU A 39 -20.77 38.42 34.28
CA GLU A 39 -20.29 39.35 35.29
C GLU A 39 -21.07 39.14 36.62
N CYS A 40 -20.32 38.92 37.71
CA CYS A 40 -20.90 38.71 39.04
C CYS A 40 -20.41 39.77 40.04
N LYS A 41 -21.35 40.32 40.83
CA LYS A 41 -21.03 41.19 41.98
C LYS A 41 -21.89 40.80 43.19
N ASP A 42 -21.24 40.67 44.36
CA ASP A 42 -21.88 40.31 45.63
C ASP A 42 -22.79 39.05 45.53
N ASN A 43 -22.34 38.01 44.81
CA ASN A 43 -23.09 36.77 44.50
C ASN A 43 -24.39 36.97 43.71
N ARG A 44 -24.46 38.02 42.90
CA ARG A 44 -25.58 38.31 42.00
C ARG A 44 -25.10 38.52 40.57
N ILE A 45 -25.91 38.06 39.62
CA ILE A 45 -25.73 38.26 38.18
C ILE A 45 -26.79 39.22 37.64
N HIS A 46 -26.58 39.79 36.46
CA HIS A 46 -27.60 40.60 35.82
C HIS A 46 -28.80 39.76 35.35
N GLU A 47 -30.00 40.35 35.41
CA GLU A 47 -31.20 39.71 34.88
C GLU A 47 -31.11 39.50 33.36
N SER A 48 -30.38 40.35 32.63
CA SER A 48 -30.11 40.14 31.20
C SER A 48 -29.34 38.85 30.91
N ASP A 49 -28.37 38.48 31.75
CA ASP A 49 -27.61 37.24 31.58
C ASP A 49 -28.50 36.03 31.88
N PHE A 50 -29.37 36.16 32.89
CA PHE A 50 -30.40 35.16 33.19
C PHE A 50 -31.35 34.97 32.01
N ASP A 51 -31.82 36.04 31.38
CA ASP A 51 -32.72 35.99 30.22
C ASP A 51 -32.03 35.36 29.00
N ILE A 52 -30.75 35.68 28.75
CA ILE A 52 -29.94 35.07 27.68
C ILE A 52 -29.81 33.56 27.94
N ILE A 53 -29.48 33.16 29.17
CA ILE A 53 -29.38 31.75 29.53
C ILE A 53 -30.73 31.04 29.34
N GLN A 54 -31.81 31.64 29.80
CA GLN A 54 -33.15 31.08 29.65
C GLN A 54 -33.52 30.89 28.19
N LYS A 55 -33.20 31.88 27.35
CA LYS A 55 -33.38 31.82 25.90
C LYS A 55 -32.55 30.68 25.28
N GLN A 56 -31.26 30.59 25.60
CA GLN A 56 -30.39 29.51 25.11
C GLN A 56 -30.92 28.11 25.50
N MET A 57 -31.41 27.92 26.73
CA MET A 57 -31.99 26.64 27.17
C MET A 57 -33.29 26.27 26.42
N SER A 58 -34.03 27.28 25.95
CA SER A 58 -35.23 27.08 25.13
C SER A 58 -34.91 26.82 23.66
N GLU A 59 -33.78 27.32 23.15
CA GLU A 59 -33.38 27.20 21.74
C GLU A 59 -32.50 25.98 21.46
N TYR A 60 -31.66 25.58 22.42
CA TYR A 60 -30.64 24.55 22.22
C TYR A 60 -30.87 23.32 23.10
N ILE A 61 -30.41 22.18 22.59
CA ILE A 61 -30.35 20.92 23.32
C ILE A 61 -28.96 20.29 23.15
N GLY A 62 -28.40 19.79 24.25
CA GLY A 62 -27.12 19.10 24.25
C GLY A 62 -27.27 17.69 23.67
N ILE A 63 -26.26 17.22 22.94
CA ILE A 63 -26.34 15.95 22.22
C ILE A 63 -26.60 14.75 23.16
N THR A 64 -26.01 14.73 24.35
CA THR A 64 -26.24 13.64 25.33
C THR A 64 -27.68 13.65 25.83
N GLU A 65 -28.24 14.84 26.07
CA GLU A 65 -29.61 14.97 26.53
C GLU A 65 -30.61 14.58 25.43
N PHE A 66 -30.35 14.98 24.20
CA PHE A 66 -31.11 14.53 23.04
C PHE A 66 -31.08 13.00 22.91
N ILE A 67 -29.89 12.39 22.95
CA ILE A 67 -29.73 10.92 22.83
C ILE A 67 -30.46 10.16 23.95
N ARG A 68 -30.48 10.70 25.18
CA ARG A 68 -31.19 10.08 26.32
C ARG A 68 -32.68 9.90 26.09
N GLN A 69 -33.30 10.74 25.26
CA GLN A 69 -34.71 10.62 24.93
C GLN A 69 -35.03 9.32 24.16
N HIS A 70 -34.00 8.65 23.63
CA HIS A 70 -34.10 7.39 22.90
C HIS A 70 -33.65 6.17 23.71
N ASP A 71 -33.53 6.29 25.04
CA ASP A 71 -33.27 5.15 25.92
C ASP A 71 -34.34 4.07 25.75
N SER A 72 -33.88 2.84 25.56
CA SER A 72 -34.71 1.66 25.35
C SER A 72 -34.05 0.42 25.97
N ASP A 73 -34.69 -0.74 25.83
CA ASP A 73 -34.15 -2.02 26.25
C ASP A 73 -32.82 -2.38 25.54
N ARG A 74 -32.59 -1.85 24.34
CA ARG A 74 -31.41 -2.16 23.50
C ARG A 74 -30.44 -1.00 23.33
N PHE A 75 -30.94 0.23 23.29
CA PHE A 75 -30.11 1.43 23.21
C PHE A 75 -30.10 2.11 24.57
N VAL A 76 -28.91 2.23 25.18
CA VAL A 76 -28.75 2.92 26.45
C VAL A 76 -27.71 4.02 26.29
N ALA A 77 -28.17 5.26 26.33
CA ALA A 77 -27.41 6.50 26.18
C ALA A 77 -26.32 6.65 27.23
N ARG A 78 -26.47 6.09 28.44
CA ARG A 78 -25.38 6.15 29.45
C ARG A 78 -24.12 5.39 29.03
N ILE A 79 -24.22 4.43 28.11
CA ILE A 79 -23.10 3.65 27.60
C ILE A 79 -22.36 4.46 26.52
N VAL A 80 -21.11 4.83 26.79
CA VAL A 80 -20.25 5.64 25.88
C VAL A 80 -20.23 5.08 24.46
N ARG A 81 -20.00 3.77 24.32
CA ARG A 81 -19.96 3.09 23.01
C ARG A 81 -21.26 3.24 22.20
N ASN A 82 -22.42 3.30 22.86
CA ASN A 82 -23.70 3.45 22.17
C ASN A 82 -23.89 4.88 21.68
N ARG A 83 -23.52 5.88 22.49
CA ARG A 83 -23.52 7.29 22.08
C ARG A 83 -22.60 7.49 20.89
N ASN A 84 -21.36 6.99 20.95
CA ASN A 84 -20.40 7.15 19.87
C ASN A 84 -20.91 6.54 18.56
N LYS A 85 -21.54 5.36 18.60
CA LYS A 85 -22.16 4.77 17.39
C LYS A 85 -23.26 5.63 16.77
N TYR A 86 -23.99 6.39 17.59
CA TYR A 86 -25.01 7.30 17.09
C TYR A 86 -24.40 8.60 16.58
N ILE A 87 -23.36 9.11 17.24
CA ILE A 87 -22.56 10.23 16.74
C ILE A 87 -21.93 9.88 15.40
N ASP A 88 -21.35 8.68 15.24
CA ASP A 88 -20.82 8.18 13.96
C ASP A 88 -21.92 8.16 12.88
N PHE A 89 -23.14 7.76 13.25
CA PHE A 89 -24.29 7.78 12.33
C PHE A 89 -24.65 9.21 11.90
N LEU A 90 -24.66 10.17 12.82
CA LEU A 90 -24.90 11.58 12.50
C LEU A 90 -23.77 12.13 11.62
N GLU A 91 -22.51 11.86 11.94
CA GLU A 91 -21.34 12.29 11.17
C GLU A 91 -21.37 11.78 9.73
N VAL A 92 -21.68 10.49 9.53
CA VAL A 92 -21.80 9.88 8.18
C VAL A 92 -22.89 10.54 7.36
N ASN A 93 -23.93 11.07 8.00
CA ASN A 93 -25.03 11.77 7.34
C ASN A 93 -24.88 13.29 7.39
N GLU A 94 -23.67 13.80 7.68
CA GLU A 94 -23.39 15.24 7.77
C GLU A 94 -24.36 15.98 8.71
N TYR A 95 -24.76 15.32 9.80
CA TYR A 95 -25.75 15.79 10.77
C TYR A 95 -27.07 16.23 10.13
N PHE A 96 -27.38 15.70 8.94
CA PHE A 96 -28.52 16.07 8.12
C PHE A 96 -28.61 17.57 7.81
N GLY A 97 -27.47 18.27 7.81
CA GLY A 97 -27.36 19.71 7.57
C GLY A 97 -27.59 20.60 8.79
N ALA A 98 -27.74 20.03 9.99
CA ALA A 98 -27.92 20.80 11.22
C ALA A 98 -26.65 21.57 11.61
N GLU A 99 -26.82 22.76 12.18
CA GLU A 99 -25.71 23.57 12.68
C GLU A 99 -25.27 23.08 14.07
N LEU A 100 -23.96 22.89 14.25
CA LEU A 100 -23.38 22.42 15.50
C LEU A 100 -22.78 23.59 16.28
N HIS A 101 -23.29 23.79 17.49
CA HIS A 101 -22.83 24.84 18.40
C HIS A 101 -21.87 24.27 19.44
N LYS A 102 -20.77 24.97 19.68
CA LYS A 102 -19.76 24.50 20.64
C LYS A 102 -20.23 24.71 22.06
N THR A 103 -19.84 23.82 22.96
CA THR A 103 -20.14 23.90 24.41
C THR A 103 -19.71 25.23 25.04
N GLN A 104 -18.65 25.85 24.51
CA GLN A 104 -18.14 27.16 24.97
C GLN A 104 -19.11 28.32 24.68
N GLU A 105 -20.02 28.16 23.73
CA GLU A 105 -21.02 29.17 23.35
C GLU A 105 -22.25 29.15 24.29
N MET A 106 -22.35 28.13 25.15
CA MET A 106 -23.51 27.88 26.02
C MET A 106 -23.23 28.34 27.45
N LEU A 107 -24.06 29.25 27.97
CA LEU A 107 -23.91 29.85 29.30
C LEU A 107 -24.58 29.04 30.44
N PHE A 108 -25.25 27.93 30.11
CA PHE A 108 -25.95 27.09 31.09
C PHE A 108 -25.22 25.79 31.46
N VAL A 109 -24.02 25.57 30.91
CA VAL A 109 -23.25 24.32 31.07
C VAL A 109 -21.88 24.53 31.70
N ASP A 110 -21.31 23.44 32.19
CA ASP A 110 -19.90 23.38 32.60
C ASP A 110 -19.09 22.52 31.60
N HIS A 111 -17.77 22.46 31.78
CA HIS A 111 -16.86 21.78 30.84
C HIS A 111 -17.06 20.26 30.70
N GLU A 112 -17.98 19.63 31.44
CA GLU A 112 -18.11 18.17 31.54
C GLU A 112 -19.39 17.59 30.89
N THR A 113 -20.29 18.41 30.34
CA THR A 113 -21.66 17.93 30.08
C THR A 113 -21.93 17.41 28.67
N ASP A 114 -21.47 18.08 27.62
CA ASP A 114 -21.77 17.73 26.23
C ASP A 114 -20.66 18.19 25.29
N ASP A 115 -20.43 17.43 24.21
CA ASP A 115 -19.40 17.75 23.19
C ASP A 115 -19.84 18.89 22.26
N PHE A 116 -21.15 18.97 21.98
CA PHE A 116 -21.78 19.99 21.15
C PHE A 116 -23.30 20.08 21.41
N PHE A 117 -23.89 21.16 20.90
CA PHE A 117 -25.31 21.49 20.99
C PHE A 117 -25.91 21.64 19.59
N ILE A 118 -27.20 21.34 19.47
CA ILE A 118 -28.01 21.57 18.27
C ILE A 118 -29.22 22.42 18.65
N THR A 119 -29.80 23.10 17.66
CA THR A 119 -31.08 23.78 17.87
C THR A 119 -32.17 22.74 18.14
N ARG A 120 -33.22 23.10 18.89
CA ARG A 120 -34.37 22.21 19.11
C ARG A 120 -35.15 21.95 17.83
N GLU A 121 -35.16 22.90 16.90
CA GLU A 121 -35.77 22.74 15.58
C GLU A 121 -35.04 21.67 14.76
N ASP A 122 -33.70 21.72 14.72
CA ASP A 122 -32.90 20.69 14.08
C ASP A 122 -33.01 19.34 14.81
N ALA A 123 -33.13 19.35 16.14
CA ALA A 123 -33.30 18.13 16.92
C ALA A 123 -34.56 17.35 16.53
N ASP A 124 -35.68 18.02 16.27
CA ASP A 124 -36.92 17.36 15.81
C ASP A 124 -36.73 16.70 14.43
N TYR A 125 -36.01 17.38 13.52
CA TYR A 125 -35.71 16.82 12.20
C TYR A 125 -34.72 15.65 12.27
N ILE A 126 -33.68 15.77 13.10
CA ILE A 126 -32.71 14.72 13.36
C ILE A 126 -33.41 13.51 14.00
N ASP A 127 -34.33 13.71 14.93
CA ASP A 127 -35.10 12.62 15.54
C ASP A 127 -35.85 11.83 14.47
N TYR A 128 -36.61 12.53 13.61
CA TYR A 128 -37.32 11.91 12.49
C TYR A 128 -36.40 11.05 11.61
N LYS A 129 -35.21 11.56 11.27
CA LYS A 129 -34.21 10.80 10.48
C LYS A 129 -33.56 9.65 11.25
N SER A 130 -33.60 9.69 12.58
CA SER A 130 -32.96 8.72 13.47
C SER A 130 -33.87 7.58 13.92
N ILE A 131 -35.17 7.65 13.64
CA ILE A 131 -36.16 6.61 13.99
C ILE A 131 -35.68 5.20 13.60
N LYS A 132 -35.17 5.03 12.37
CA LYS A 132 -34.71 3.73 11.88
C LYS A 132 -33.48 3.24 12.66
N PHE A 133 -32.51 4.13 12.91
CA PHE A 133 -31.31 3.81 13.68
C PHE A 133 -31.67 3.23 15.05
N PHE A 134 -32.49 3.93 15.83
CA PHE A 134 -32.84 3.49 17.19
C PHE A 134 -33.70 2.22 17.18
N LYS A 135 -34.64 2.08 16.24
CA LYS A 135 -35.45 0.86 16.10
C LYS A 135 -34.59 -0.36 15.81
N GLU A 136 -33.58 -0.22 14.96
CA GLU A 136 -32.72 -1.31 14.52
C GLU A 136 -31.49 -1.54 15.40
N PHE A 137 -31.22 -0.63 16.35
CA PHE A 137 -30.03 -0.68 17.19
C PHE A 137 -29.92 -2.02 17.93
N GLY A 138 -28.74 -2.63 17.85
CA GLY A 138 -28.45 -3.91 18.47
C GLY A 138 -28.99 -5.15 17.75
N TYR A 139 -29.74 -5.02 16.65
CA TYR A 139 -30.11 -6.19 15.85
C TYR A 139 -28.97 -6.66 14.96
N THR A 140 -28.86 -7.99 14.83
CA THR A 140 -28.02 -8.61 13.82
C THR A 140 -28.65 -8.44 12.44
N GLU A 141 -27.83 -8.45 11.39
CA GLU A 141 -28.32 -8.33 10.00
C GLU A 141 -29.34 -9.43 9.65
N LYS A 142 -29.16 -10.64 10.19
CA LYS A 142 -30.15 -11.72 10.07
C LYS A 142 -31.52 -11.30 10.59
N VAL A 143 -31.59 -10.69 11.77
CA VAL A 143 -32.85 -10.25 12.39
C VAL A 143 -33.48 -9.11 11.60
N LYS A 144 -32.68 -8.17 11.11
CA LYS A 144 -33.17 -7.07 10.25
C LYS A 144 -33.83 -7.59 8.98
N ILE A 145 -33.17 -8.51 8.27
CA ILE A 145 -33.71 -9.14 7.04
C ILE A 145 -35.02 -9.88 7.31
N HIS A 146 -35.10 -10.68 8.38
CA HIS A 146 -36.34 -11.40 8.72
C HIS A 146 -37.49 -10.43 9.01
N ARG A 147 -37.21 -9.27 9.62
CA ARG A 147 -38.22 -8.24 9.88
C ARG A 147 -38.70 -7.57 8.60
N LEU A 148 -37.78 -7.20 7.71
CA LEU A 148 -38.11 -6.64 6.40
C LEU A 148 -39.04 -7.58 5.63
N ILE A 149 -38.69 -8.88 5.57
CA ILE A 149 -39.53 -9.90 4.91
C ILE A 149 -40.91 -9.97 5.57
N LYS A 150 -40.98 -10.02 6.91
CA LYS A 150 -42.25 -10.12 7.64
C LYS A 150 -43.15 -8.88 7.50
N GLN A 151 -42.57 -7.69 7.35
CA GLN A 151 -43.31 -6.43 7.22
C GLN A 151 -43.81 -6.17 5.79
N SER A 152 -43.26 -6.86 4.79
CA SER A 152 -43.52 -6.66 3.36
C SER A 152 -44.80 -7.36 2.85
N GLY A 153 -45.88 -7.32 3.63
CA GLY A 153 -47.11 -8.14 3.48
C GLY A 153 -47.84 -8.10 2.11
N GLY A 154 -47.41 -7.26 1.16
CA GLY A 154 -47.96 -7.16 -0.20
C GLY A 154 -47.20 -7.90 -1.31
N HIS A 155 -46.01 -8.47 -1.06
CA HIS A 155 -45.11 -8.96 -2.12
C HIS A 155 -44.78 -10.46 -2.02
N ARG A 156 -45.81 -11.32 -2.14
CA ARG A 156 -45.66 -12.77 -1.86
C ARG A 156 -44.64 -13.48 -2.76
N LEU A 157 -44.60 -13.15 -4.04
CA LEU A 157 -43.64 -13.72 -5.00
C LEU A 157 -42.22 -13.18 -4.74
N SER A 158 -42.07 -11.87 -4.55
CA SER A 158 -40.77 -11.25 -4.21
C SER A 158 -40.19 -11.87 -2.93
N MET A 159 -41.01 -12.10 -1.90
CA MET A 159 -40.59 -12.78 -0.66
C MET A 159 -40.04 -14.18 -0.92
N GLN A 160 -40.76 -15.01 -1.70
CA GLN A 160 -40.35 -16.37 -2.01
C GLN A 160 -39.03 -16.42 -2.78
N TYR A 161 -38.88 -15.56 -3.80
CA TYR A 161 -37.67 -15.51 -4.61
C TYR A 161 -36.47 -14.96 -3.82
N ILE A 162 -36.67 -13.94 -2.97
CA ILE A 162 -35.61 -13.41 -2.10
C ILE A 162 -35.12 -14.50 -1.14
N ASP A 163 -36.04 -15.22 -0.48
CA ASP A 163 -35.69 -16.29 0.45
C ASP A 163 -34.87 -17.40 -0.23
N ASN A 164 -35.28 -17.82 -1.43
CA ASN A 164 -34.58 -18.83 -2.20
C ASN A 164 -33.23 -18.33 -2.71
N TYR A 165 -33.16 -17.08 -3.17
CA TYR A 165 -31.93 -16.48 -3.65
C TYR A 165 -30.90 -16.36 -2.53
N ILE A 166 -31.29 -15.82 -1.37
CA ILE A 166 -30.41 -15.72 -0.19
C ILE A 166 -29.97 -17.11 0.29
N LYS A 167 -30.85 -18.13 0.22
CA LYS A 167 -30.48 -19.50 0.57
C LYS A 167 -29.35 -20.05 -0.31
N ASN A 168 -29.37 -19.72 -1.60
CA ASN A 168 -28.44 -20.21 -2.62
C ASN A 168 -27.14 -19.39 -2.76
N LEU A 169 -26.97 -18.30 -2.01
CA LEU A 169 -25.70 -17.59 -1.94
C LEU A 169 -24.66 -18.46 -1.21
N ASP A 170 -23.71 -19.02 -1.96
CA ASP A 170 -22.67 -19.95 -1.48
C ASP A 170 -21.48 -19.20 -0.87
N ASP A 171 -21.74 -18.46 0.22
CA ASP A 171 -20.73 -17.73 0.98
C ASP A 171 -20.64 -18.31 2.41
N GLY A 172 -19.58 -19.08 2.67
CA GLY A 172 -19.29 -19.66 3.99
C GLY A 172 -19.34 -18.64 5.14
N ASN A 173 -19.79 -19.08 6.31
CA ASN A 173 -19.86 -18.41 7.64
C ASN A 173 -20.34 -16.95 7.78
N TYR A 174 -20.52 -16.16 6.72
CA TYR A 174 -20.96 -14.76 6.75
C TYR A 174 -22.14 -14.48 5.81
N LYS A 175 -23.19 -15.29 5.92
CA LYS A 175 -24.40 -15.26 5.07
C LYS A 175 -25.25 -13.98 5.19
N TYR A 176 -25.13 -13.22 6.27
CA TYR A 176 -25.96 -12.03 6.54
C TYR A 176 -25.06 -10.81 6.75
N THR A 177 -25.07 -9.88 5.79
CA THR A 177 -24.24 -8.66 5.77
C THR A 177 -25.12 -7.43 5.55
N PRO A 178 -24.65 -6.22 5.88
CA PRO A 178 -25.39 -4.99 5.62
C PRO A 178 -25.79 -4.80 4.15
N SER A 179 -24.95 -5.27 3.21
CA SER A 179 -25.27 -5.24 1.77
C SER A 179 -26.47 -6.12 1.42
N ILE A 180 -26.65 -7.26 2.11
CA ILE A 180 -27.82 -8.12 1.90
C ILE A 180 -29.07 -7.45 2.49
N THR A 181 -28.95 -6.84 3.67
CA THR A 181 -30.06 -6.10 4.28
C THR A 181 -30.55 -4.96 3.38
N ASN A 182 -29.61 -4.16 2.85
CA ASN A 182 -29.91 -3.06 1.93
C ASN A 182 -30.48 -3.57 0.59
N PHE A 183 -29.97 -4.70 0.07
CA PHE A 183 -30.54 -5.36 -1.11
C PHE A 183 -32.01 -5.75 -0.89
N VAL A 184 -32.32 -6.41 0.23
CA VAL A 184 -33.68 -6.85 0.55
C VAL A 184 -34.62 -5.65 0.70
N GLU A 185 -34.16 -4.58 1.35
CA GLU A 185 -34.92 -3.34 1.52
C GLU A 185 -35.25 -2.67 0.17
N ILE A 186 -34.28 -2.56 -0.73
CA ILE A 186 -34.46 -1.96 -2.06
C ILE A 186 -35.47 -2.75 -2.89
N VAL A 187 -35.36 -4.09 -2.91
CA VAL A 187 -36.27 -4.94 -3.68
C VAL A 187 -37.71 -4.81 -3.18
N PHE A 188 -37.92 -4.83 -1.86
CA PHE A 188 -39.27 -4.67 -1.31
C PHE A 188 -39.85 -3.26 -1.50
N SER A 189 -39.00 -2.25 -1.66
CA SER A 189 -39.44 -0.88 -1.93
C SER A 189 -39.86 -0.67 -3.39
N ALA A 190 -39.32 -1.46 -4.32
CA ALA A 190 -39.58 -1.34 -5.76
C ALA A 190 -40.90 -2.00 -6.22
N GLY A 191 -41.42 -2.98 -5.47
CA GLY A 191 -42.72 -3.60 -5.74
C GLY A 191 -42.67 -5.10 -6.02
N ASP A 192 -43.69 -5.61 -6.73
CA ASP A 192 -43.74 -7.03 -7.12
C ASP A 192 -42.76 -7.29 -8.26
N VAL A 193 -41.86 -8.27 -8.08
CA VAL A 193 -40.81 -8.65 -9.02
C VAL A 193 -41.31 -9.03 -10.42
N THR A 194 -42.59 -9.38 -10.61
CA THR A 194 -43.16 -9.66 -11.95
C THR A 194 -43.65 -8.40 -12.67
N ARG A 195 -43.79 -7.28 -11.94
CA ARG A 195 -44.33 -6.02 -12.45
C ARG A 195 -43.28 -4.94 -12.65
N LEU A 196 -42.06 -5.18 -12.18
CA LEU A 196 -40.94 -4.27 -12.36
C LEU A 196 -40.69 -4.03 -13.86
N THR A 197 -40.24 -2.82 -14.16
CA THR A 197 -39.79 -2.37 -15.47
C THR A 197 -38.27 -2.19 -15.49
N ASP A 198 -37.70 -1.91 -16.66
CA ASP A 198 -36.27 -1.61 -16.78
C ASP A 198 -35.89 -0.35 -15.98
N GLU A 199 -36.76 0.65 -16.00
CA GLU A 199 -36.60 1.89 -15.22
C GLU A 199 -36.58 1.62 -13.71
N ASP A 200 -37.44 0.71 -13.22
CA ASP A 200 -37.46 0.33 -11.81
C ASP A 200 -36.15 -0.34 -11.39
N ILE A 201 -35.61 -1.22 -12.25
CA ILE A 201 -34.33 -1.89 -11.96
C ILE A 201 -33.17 -0.90 -11.94
N ILE A 202 -33.15 0.06 -12.88
CA ILE A 202 -32.14 1.12 -12.90
C ILE A 202 -32.22 1.92 -11.59
N SER A 203 -33.43 2.34 -11.19
CA SER A 203 -33.67 3.06 -9.93
C SER A 203 -33.22 2.26 -8.71
N MET A 204 -33.46 0.94 -8.67
CA MET A 204 -32.97 0.06 -7.61
C MET A 204 -31.45 0.03 -7.53
N ILE A 205 -30.76 -0.02 -8.68
CA ILE A 205 -29.28 -0.03 -8.74
C ILE A 205 -28.70 1.34 -8.36
N GLU A 206 -29.35 2.43 -8.73
CA GLU A 206 -28.96 3.78 -8.36
C GLU A 206 -29.13 4.02 -6.85
N SER A 207 -30.21 3.50 -6.27
CA SER A 207 -30.51 3.56 -4.83
C SER A 207 -29.58 2.72 -3.95
N ALA A 208 -28.77 1.84 -4.55
CA ALA A 208 -27.81 1.03 -3.82
C ALA A 208 -26.48 1.77 -3.61
N ASP A 209 -26.06 1.89 -2.35
CA ASP A 209 -24.80 2.57 -1.99
C ASP A 209 -23.57 1.69 -2.23
N ALA A 210 -23.68 0.38 -1.95
CA ALA A 210 -22.58 -0.56 -2.02
C ALA A 210 -22.55 -1.34 -3.34
N VAL A 211 -21.36 -1.56 -3.90
CA VAL A 211 -21.16 -2.38 -5.11
C VAL A 211 -21.74 -3.79 -4.94
N ARG A 212 -21.50 -4.40 -3.77
CA ARG A 212 -22.06 -5.71 -3.44
C ARG A 212 -23.59 -5.72 -3.47
N THR A 213 -24.25 -4.64 -3.05
CA THR A 213 -25.72 -4.53 -3.14
C THR A 213 -26.16 -4.49 -4.61
N LYS A 214 -25.47 -3.73 -5.47
CA LYS A 214 -25.76 -3.68 -6.92
C LYS A 214 -25.61 -5.05 -7.57
N GLU A 215 -24.54 -5.78 -7.23
CA GLU A 215 -24.30 -7.14 -7.70
C GLU A 215 -25.41 -8.11 -7.26
N LEU A 216 -25.86 -8.01 -6.01
CA LEU A 216 -26.96 -8.80 -5.47
C LEU A 216 -28.29 -8.48 -6.19
N ILE A 217 -28.58 -7.20 -6.45
CA ILE A 217 -29.77 -6.79 -7.21
C ILE A 217 -29.75 -7.40 -8.61
N VAL A 218 -28.67 -7.20 -9.36
CA VAL A 218 -28.55 -7.73 -10.74
C VAL A 218 -28.59 -9.25 -10.76
N GLY A 219 -27.89 -9.90 -9.83
CA GLY A 219 -27.92 -11.35 -9.68
C GLY A 219 -29.31 -11.89 -9.34
N PHE A 220 -30.06 -11.17 -8.50
CA PHE A 220 -31.43 -11.52 -8.12
C PHE A 220 -32.42 -11.37 -9.29
N ILE A 221 -32.38 -10.25 -10.00
CA ILE A 221 -33.22 -10.01 -11.19
C ILE A 221 -32.99 -11.09 -12.26
N LYS A 222 -31.71 -11.44 -12.52
CA LYS A 222 -31.36 -12.57 -13.40
C LYS A 222 -31.81 -13.92 -12.88
N TYR A 223 -31.86 -14.08 -11.57
CA TYR A 223 -32.36 -15.30 -10.96
C TYR A 223 -33.87 -15.42 -11.18
N VAL A 224 -34.65 -14.36 -10.89
CA VAL A 224 -36.10 -14.35 -11.09
C VAL A 224 -36.49 -14.55 -12.55
N SER A 225 -35.82 -13.89 -13.49
CA SER A 225 -36.11 -13.99 -14.94
C SER A 225 -35.90 -15.39 -15.52
N ARG A 226 -35.23 -16.31 -14.80
CA ARG A 226 -35.09 -17.72 -15.20
C ARG A 226 -36.29 -18.58 -14.83
N PHE A 227 -37.11 -18.13 -13.89
CA PHE A 227 -38.22 -18.90 -13.31
C PHE A 227 -39.58 -18.25 -13.52
N GLU A 228 -39.64 -16.95 -13.81
CA GLU A 228 -40.89 -16.20 -14.04
C GLU A 228 -40.87 -15.44 -15.37
N ASP A 229 -42.06 -15.18 -15.89
CA ASP A 229 -42.28 -14.24 -16.99
C ASP A 229 -42.24 -12.81 -16.47
N VAL A 230 -41.25 -12.03 -16.91
CA VAL A 230 -40.92 -10.71 -16.37
C VAL A 230 -40.96 -9.65 -17.48
N LYS A 231 -41.29 -8.40 -17.12
CA LYS A 231 -41.41 -7.29 -18.08
C LYS A 231 -40.12 -6.54 -18.37
N TYR A 232 -39.05 -6.88 -17.66
CA TYR A 232 -37.75 -6.24 -17.76
C TYR A 232 -36.71 -7.12 -18.45
N HIS A 233 -35.68 -6.47 -18.96
CA HIS A 233 -34.50 -7.10 -19.50
C HIS A 233 -33.47 -7.37 -18.40
N THR A 234 -32.76 -8.48 -18.52
CA THR A 234 -31.59 -8.71 -17.69
C THR A 234 -30.45 -7.80 -18.14
N ILE A 235 -29.92 -7.04 -17.20
CA ILE A 235 -28.80 -6.13 -17.43
C ILE A 235 -27.52 -6.68 -16.83
N ASP A 236 -26.39 -6.31 -17.42
CA ASP A 236 -25.07 -6.53 -16.84
C ASP A 236 -24.55 -5.22 -16.23
N LEU A 237 -23.95 -5.31 -15.05
CA LEU A 237 -23.18 -4.17 -14.55
C LEU A 237 -21.96 -4.02 -15.44
N GLU A 238 -21.92 -2.96 -16.25
CA GLU A 238 -20.66 -2.53 -16.82
C GLU A 238 -19.69 -2.30 -15.67
N LYS A 239 -18.51 -2.94 -15.75
CA LYS A 239 -17.41 -2.55 -14.88
C LYS A 239 -17.16 -1.08 -15.18
N ARG A 240 -17.57 -0.19 -14.27
CA ARG A 240 -17.11 1.20 -14.26
C ARG A 240 -15.63 1.13 -14.56
N GLU A 241 -15.20 1.75 -15.68
CA GLU A 241 -13.79 2.07 -15.84
C GLU A 241 -13.39 2.76 -14.55
N SER A 242 -12.57 2.07 -13.75
CA SER A 242 -12.33 2.55 -12.40
C SER A 242 -11.66 3.89 -12.58
N LYS A 243 -12.32 5.00 -12.22
CA LYS A 243 -11.65 6.30 -12.11
C LYS A 243 -10.38 6.02 -11.34
N SER A 244 -9.23 6.13 -12.02
CA SER A 244 -7.99 5.62 -11.47
C SER A 244 -7.76 6.38 -10.17
N VAL A 245 -7.70 5.68 -9.04
CA VAL A 245 -7.45 6.34 -7.77
C VAL A 245 -6.08 7.03 -7.90
N PRO A 246 -5.99 8.36 -7.77
CA PRO A 246 -4.74 9.07 -8.00
C PRO A 246 -3.74 8.74 -6.87
N ALA A 247 -2.44 8.90 -7.15
CA ALA A 247 -1.44 8.85 -6.09
C ALA A 247 -1.69 9.96 -5.03
N TYR A 248 -0.98 9.89 -3.93
CA TYR A 248 -0.84 11.06 -3.06
C TYR A 248 0.01 12.12 -3.78
N SER A 249 -0.24 13.39 -3.49
CA SER A 249 0.64 14.45 -4.00
C SER A 249 2.05 14.30 -3.41
N TYR A 250 3.04 14.92 -4.05
CA TYR A 250 4.42 14.89 -3.55
C TYR A 250 4.51 15.45 -2.11
N GLU A 251 3.80 16.55 -1.83
CA GLU A 251 3.77 17.18 -0.50
C GLU A 251 3.15 16.25 0.54
N GLN A 252 2.06 15.54 0.18
CA GLN A 252 1.43 14.54 1.04
C GLN A 252 2.41 13.40 1.33
N TYR A 253 3.08 12.89 0.30
CA TYR A 253 4.01 11.77 0.44
C TYR A 253 5.24 12.14 1.29
N VAL A 254 5.82 13.33 1.09
CA VAL A 254 6.92 13.85 1.95
C VAL A 254 6.46 14.06 3.39
N CYS A 255 5.24 14.58 3.60
CA CYS A 255 4.65 14.73 4.93
C CYS A 255 4.55 13.37 5.64
N LEU A 256 4.10 12.33 4.93
CA LEU A 256 4.04 10.98 5.47
C LEU A 256 5.43 10.44 5.81
N ALA A 257 6.45 10.67 4.99
CA ALA A 257 7.82 10.27 5.32
C ALA A 257 8.32 10.92 6.62
N LYS A 258 8.02 12.22 6.82
CA LYS A 258 8.35 12.91 8.06
C LYS A 258 7.66 12.27 9.26
N ILE A 259 6.39 11.91 9.14
CA ILE A 259 5.64 11.27 10.23
C ILE A 259 6.19 9.87 10.54
N LEU A 260 6.55 9.09 9.51
CA LEU A 260 6.93 7.69 9.67
C LEU A 260 8.38 7.49 10.13
N PHE A 261 9.33 8.30 9.62
CA PHE A 261 10.77 7.99 9.72
C PHE A 261 11.59 9.03 10.49
N ASN A 262 11.04 10.20 10.83
CA ASN A 262 11.82 11.25 11.47
C ASN A 262 11.95 11.02 12.99
N THR A 263 13.19 10.94 13.49
CA THR A 263 13.48 10.69 14.91
C THR A 263 12.97 11.79 15.84
N GLU A 264 13.03 13.07 15.43
CA GLU A 264 12.48 14.16 16.24
C GLU A 264 10.95 14.06 16.36
N TYR A 265 10.29 13.57 15.31
CA TYR A 265 8.86 13.33 15.29
C TYR A 265 8.48 12.16 16.22
N ASP A 266 9.24 11.06 16.18
CA ASP A 266 9.12 9.93 17.12
C ASP A 266 9.20 10.43 18.57
N LEU A 267 10.24 11.20 18.91
CA LEU A 267 10.44 11.76 20.25
C LEU A 267 9.31 12.72 20.67
N LYS A 268 8.86 13.60 19.77
CA LYS A 268 7.80 14.58 20.06
C LYS A 268 6.44 13.90 20.31
N HIS A 269 6.13 12.84 19.59
CA HIS A 269 4.84 12.16 19.65
C HIS A 269 4.86 10.86 20.45
N ASP A 270 6.01 10.51 21.02
CA ASP A 270 6.26 9.32 21.82
C ASP A 270 5.88 8.02 21.09
N LEU A 271 6.20 7.93 19.80
CA LEU A 271 5.72 6.85 18.93
C LEU A 271 6.29 5.50 19.35
N THR A 272 7.58 5.43 19.70
CA THR A 272 8.22 4.20 20.15
C THR A 272 7.55 3.64 21.41
N ASN A 273 7.31 4.46 22.44
CA ASN A 273 6.66 3.96 23.67
C ASN A 273 5.20 3.58 23.44
N LYS A 274 4.44 4.38 22.68
CA LYS A 274 3.07 4.01 22.26
C LYS A 274 3.02 2.67 21.50
N ALA A 275 3.97 2.44 20.60
CA ALA A 275 4.08 1.19 19.86
C ALA A 275 4.49 0.03 20.76
N LEU A 276 5.39 0.26 21.74
CA LEU A 276 5.71 -0.73 22.76
C LEU A 276 4.49 -1.04 23.62
N GLU A 277 3.60 -0.11 23.94
CA GLU A 277 2.42 -0.34 24.78
C GLU A 277 1.26 -1.03 24.06
N ASN A 278 1.11 -0.83 22.74
CA ASN A 278 -0.04 -1.31 21.98
C ASN A 278 0.38 -1.99 20.67
N HIS A 279 0.11 -3.30 20.58
CA HIS A 279 0.45 -4.11 19.42
C HIS A 279 -0.19 -3.57 18.11
N ASN A 280 -1.38 -2.97 18.17
CA ASN A 280 -2.02 -2.41 16.97
C ASN A 280 -1.25 -1.20 16.44
N PHE A 281 -0.63 -0.40 17.31
CA PHE A 281 0.20 0.74 16.90
C PHE A 281 1.52 0.26 16.30
N ALA A 282 2.16 -0.74 16.90
CA ALA A 282 3.35 -1.38 16.32
C ALA A 282 3.08 -1.96 14.92
N GLU A 283 2.00 -2.73 14.78
CA GLU A 283 1.57 -3.33 13.50
C GLU A 283 1.25 -2.26 12.46
N MET A 284 0.51 -1.22 12.86
CA MET A 284 0.13 -0.11 11.97
C MET A 284 1.33 0.68 11.48
N TRP A 285 2.27 1.01 12.37
CA TRP A 285 3.47 1.77 12.00
C TRP A 285 4.32 0.99 11.00
N LEU A 286 4.57 -0.28 11.28
CA LEU A 286 5.30 -1.16 10.38
C LEU A 286 4.57 -1.33 9.04
N PHE A 287 3.25 -1.54 9.06
CA PHE A 287 2.43 -1.69 7.86
C PHE A 287 2.51 -0.47 6.93
N LEU A 288 2.39 0.73 7.48
CA LEU A 288 2.44 1.98 6.70
C LEU A 288 3.86 2.28 6.22
N ALA A 289 4.88 2.03 7.05
CA ALA A 289 6.28 2.17 6.68
C ALA A 289 6.65 1.23 5.51
N ILE A 290 6.19 -0.02 5.53
CA ILE A 290 6.41 -0.97 4.43
C ILE A 290 5.74 -0.48 3.15
N HIS A 291 4.48 -0.02 3.19
CA HIS A 291 3.81 0.54 2.00
C HIS A 291 4.47 1.81 1.46
N TYR A 292 5.23 2.52 2.30
CA TYR A 292 6.00 3.68 1.85
C TYR A 292 7.18 3.24 1.00
N ILE A 293 7.91 2.19 1.39
CA ILE A 293 9.17 1.77 0.74
C ILE A 293 9.03 0.59 -0.22
N CYS A 294 7.86 -0.04 -0.33
CA CYS A 294 7.67 -1.17 -1.23
C CYS A 294 6.28 -1.18 -1.87
N GLY A 295 6.22 -1.67 -3.11
CA GLY A 295 4.97 -1.74 -3.87
C GLY A 295 4.08 -2.95 -3.59
N TRP A 296 4.31 -3.67 -2.47
CA TRP A 296 3.57 -4.89 -2.15
C TRP A 296 2.11 -4.61 -1.87
N ARG A 297 1.21 -5.56 -2.16
CA ARG A 297 -0.20 -5.41 -1.75
C ARG A 297 -0.34 -5.59 -0.25
N ALA A 298 -1.33 -4.91 0.33
CA ALA A 298 -1.64 -5.01 1.75
C ALA A 298 -1.78 -6.46 2.25
N SER A 299 -2.48 -7.32 1.50
CA SER A 299 -2.61 -8.75 1.84
C SER A 299 -1.28 -9.50 1.76
N ASP A 300 -0.43 -9.16 0.78
CA ASP A 300 0.88 -9.78 0.60
C ASP A 300 1.81 -9.43 1.77
N ILE A 301 1.78 -8.18 2.23
CA ILE A 301 2.53 -7.72 3.42
C ILE A 301 2.06 -8.49 4.65
N CYS A 302 0.75 -8.51 4.93
CA CYS A 302 0.23 -9.17 6.13
C CYS A 302 0.49 -10.69 6.14
N SER A 303 0.54 -11.34 4.98
CA SER A 303 0.69 -12.80 4.90
C SER A 303 2.13 -13.28 4.74
N ASN A 304 3.03 -12.45 4.20
CA ASN A 304 4.38 -12.89 3.81
C ASN A 304 5.52 -12.10 4.45
N TRP A 305 5.24 -11.07 5.27
CA TRP A 305 6.31 -10.39 6.00
C TRP A 305 6.95 -11.33 7.02
N VAL A 306 8.28 -11.36 7.08
CA VAL A 306 9.03 -12.28 7.93
C VAL A 306 9.49 -11.57 9.20
N TYR A 307 9.26 -12.24 10.33
CA TYR A 307 9.72 -11.83 11.66
C TYR A 307 10.74 -12.85 12.20
N PRO A 308 11.63 -12.44 13.14
CA PRO A 308 12.60 -13.33 13.78
C PRO A 308 11.97 -14.54 14.47
N ASN A 309 10.82 -14.37 15.13
CA ASN A 309 10.08 -15.41 15.84
C ASN A 309 10.95 -16.16 16.87
N PHE A 310 11.52 -15.39 17.81
CA PHE A 310 12.40 -15.88 18.85
C PHE A 310 11.74 -16.95 19.71
N LYS A 311 12.56 -17.91 20.16
CA LYS A 311 12.16 -19.04 21.00
C LYS A 311 12.88 -19.08 22.34
N SER A 312 14.05 -18.44 22.42
CA SER A 312 14.87 -18.35 23.63
C SER A 312 15.87 -17.20 23.50
N ASN A 313 16.51 -16.84 24.63
CA ASN A 313 17.62 -15.88 24.67
C ASN A 313 18.85 -16.31 23.84
N ASP A 314 18.92 -17.58 23.44
CA ASP A 314 19.91 -18.10 22.50
C ASP A 314 19.43 -17.87 21.05
N ASN A 315 19.49 -16.62 20.60
CA ASN A 315 19.13 -16.22 19.24
C ASN A 315 20.35 -15.66 18.48
N PRO A 316 20.32 -15.67 17.13
CA PRO A 316 21.45 -15.23 16.29
C PRO A 316 21.91 -13.79 16.52
N PHE A 317 21.07 -12.95 17.12
CA PHE A 317 21.33 -11.53 17.37
C PHE A 317 21.85 -11.27 18.79
N LYS A 318 21.92 -12.30 19.65
CA LYS A 318 22.30 -12.20 21.07
C LYS A 318 21.41 -11.24 21.87
N ILE A 319 20.17 -11.08 21.44
CA ILE A 319 19.18 -10.23 22.12
C ILE A 319 18.66 -10.96 23.36
N LYS A 320 18.64 -10.30 24.51
CA LYS A 320 17.98 -10.82 25.71
C LYS A 320 16.49 -10.49 25.63
N ILE A 321 15.66 -11.51 25.44
CA ILE A 321 14.21 -11.38 25.30
C ILE A 321 13.60 -10.75 26.55
N ASP A 322 14.04 -11.18 27.73
CA ASP A 322 13.47 -10.76 29.02
C ASP A 322 13.60 -9.25 29.28
N THR A 323 14.60 -8.59 28.68
CA THR A 323 14.84 -7.14 28.82
C THR A 323 14.57 -6.34 27.55
N LEU A 324 14.19 -7.00 26.45
CA LEU A 324 14.08 -6.41 25.12
C LEU A 324 13.20 -5.15 25.10
N ARG A 325 12.04 -5.17 25.78
CA ARG A 325 11.14 -4.01 25.85
C ARG A 325 11.82 -2.80 26.50
N GLU A 326 12.46 -3.02 27.64
CA GLU A 326 13.16 -1.97 28.36
C GLU A 326 14.41 -1.48 27.62
N ASP A 327 15.10 -2.39 26.95
CA ASP A 327 16.30 -2.07 26.18
C ASP A 327 15.97 -1.21 24.97
N ILE A 328 14.83 -1.43 24.29
CA ILE A 328 14.33 -0.52 23.23
C ILE A 328 13.89 0.83 23.84
N ALA A 329 13.10 0.82 24.91
CA ALA A 329 12.59 2.06 25.51
C ALA A 329 13.70 2.98 26.05
N LYS A 330 14.82 2.40 26.50
CA LYS A 330 15.98 3.13 27.05
C LYS A 330 17.11 3.30 26.02
N ASP A 331 16.86 2.99 24.75
CA ASP A 331 17.82 3.13 23.64
C ASP A 331 19.17 2.43 23.91
N LYS A 332 19.12 1.20 24.43
CA LYS A 332 20.29 0.39 24.82
C LYS A 332 20.73 -0.61 23.75
N ILE A 333 20.01 -0.70 22.64
CA ILE A 333 20.31 -1.60 21.53
C ILE A 333 21.04 -0.80 20.46
N GLU A 334 22.23 -1.25 20.07
CA GLU A 334 23.02 -0.62 19.02
C GLU A 334 22.34 -0.77 17.64
N ASP A 335 22.49 0.23 16.78
CA ASP A 335 21.90 0.26 15.44
C ASP A 335 22.31 -0.96 14.59
N GLU A 336 23.54 -1.46 14.74
CA GLU A 336 24.04 -2.65 14.05
C GLU A 336 23.20 -3.91 14.34
N ILE A 337 22.61 -4.02 15.54
CA ILE A 337 21.73 -5.12 15.91
C ILE A 337 20.40 -4.96 15.15
N TYR A 338 19.83 -3.76 15.13
CA TYR A 338 18.62 -3.49 14.37
C TYR A 338 18.84 -3.74 12.86
N GLU A 339 19.97 -3.29 12.30
CA GLU A 339 20.33 -3.56 10.91
C GLU A 339 20.40 -5.05 10.61
N SER A 340 20.99 -5.83 11.52
CA SER A 340 21.11 -7.29 11.40
C SER A 340 19.74 -7.97 11.36
N VAL A 341 18.79 -7.50 12.19
CA VAL A 341 17.40 -7.99 12.19
C VAL A 341 16.70 -7.66 10.87
N ALA A 342 16.83 -6.43 10.36
CA ALA A 342 16.26 -6.06 9.07
C ALA A 342 16.86 -6.89 7.92
N LEU A 343 18.18 -7.08 7.90
CA LEU A 343 18.87 -7.93 6.91
C LEU A 343 18.40 -9.39 6.96
N TYR A 344 18.16 -9.93 8.16
CA TYR A 344 17.57 -11.26 8.32
C TYR A 344 16.21 -11.35 7.65
N THR A 345 15.31 -10.38 7.91
CA THR A 345 13.98 -10.33 7.29
C THR A 345 14.07 -10.23 5.77
N ILE A 346 14.91 -9.34 5.23
CA ILE A 346 15.11 -9.19 3.77
C ILE A 346 15.55 -10.52 3.15
N ARG A 347 16.61 -11.13 3.69
CA ARG A 347 17.16 -12.39 3.16
C ARG A 347 16.15 -13.53 3.26
N LYS A 348 15.41 -13.63 4.37
CA LYS A 348 14.38 -14.67 4.51
C LYS A 348 13.23 -14.49 3.53
N ILE A 349 12.79 -13.26 3.29
CA ILE A 349 11.78 -12.96 2.27
C ILE A 349 12.30 -13.40 0.89
N GLU A 350 13.53 -13.03 0.52
CA GLU A 350 14.14 -13.43 -0.76
C GLU A 350 14.27 -14.95 -0.91
N MET A 351 14.59 -15.65 0.19
CA MET A 351 14.71 -17.11 0.25
C MET A 351 13.37 -17.85 0.32
N SER A 352 12.27 -17.19 0.65
CA SER A 352 10.95 -17.82 0.85
C SER A 352 10.23 -18.21 -0.44
N PHE A 353 10.65 -17.66 -1.59
CA PHE A 353 10.02 -17.87 -2.91
C PHE A 353 8.51 -17.54 -2.96
N ASN A 354 8.00 -16.71 -2.04
CA ASN A 354 6.59 -16.34 -2.01
C ASN A 354 6.18 -15.54 -3.26
N LEU A 355 5.01 -15.87 -3.81
CA LEU A 355 4.43 -15.22 -5.00
C LEU A 355 3.33 -14.21 -4.59
N PRO A 356 3.22 -13.05 -5.26
CA PRO A 356 2.15 -12.09 -5.02
C PRO A 356 0.75 -12.70 -5.21
N SER A 357 -0.16 -12.43 -4.27
CA SER A 357 -1.56 -12.85 -4.36
C SER A 357 -2.24 -12.24 -5.58
N LYS A 358 -3.12 -12.98 -6.26
CA LYS A 358 -3.88 -12.53 -7.47
C LYS A 358 -3.10 -12.31 -8.77
N THR A 359 -1.78 -12.54 -8.81
CA THR A 359 -1.07 -12.61 -10.10
C THR A 359 -1.06 -14.07 -10.57
N PRO A 360 -1.44 -14.38 -11.83
CA PRO A 360 -1.33 -15.75 -12.34
C PRO A 360 0.09 -16.28 -12.10
N ARG A 361 0.22 -17.54 -11.66
CA ARG A 361 1.53 -18.14 -11.31
C ARG A 361 2.53 -18.01 -12.46
N ASP A 362 2.04 -18.05 -13.69
CA ASP A 362 2.82 -17.99 -14.91
C ASP A 362 3.37 -16.58 -15.20
N SER A 363 2.93 -15.52 -14.49
CA SER A 363 3.34 -14.11 -14.66
C SER A 363 3.74 -13.43 -13.34
N ALA A 364 3.86 -14.18 -12.25
CA ALA A 364 4.28 -13.66 -10.96
C ALA A 364 5.82 -13.68 -10.79
N GLY A 365 6.42 -12.53 -10.48
CA GLY A 365 7.77 -12.43 -9.92
C GLY A 365 7.77 -12.77 -8.42
N LYS A 366 8.94 -13.07 -7.84
CA LYS A 366 9.05 -13.33 -6.39
C LYS A 366 8.91 -12.03 -5.61
N LEU A 367 8.34 -12.11 -4.41
CA LEU A 367 8.34 -10.99 -3.46
C LEU A 367 9.77 -10.67 -3.01
N ARG A 368 10.15 -9.38 -3.06
CA ARG A 368 11.43 -8.83 -2.57
C ARG A 368 11.20 -7.60 -1.70
N SER A 369 12.00 -7.44 -0.64
CA SER A 369 11.92 -6.29 0.26
C SER A 369 13.09 -5.34 -0.01
N GLU A 370 12.81 -4.14 -0.52
CA GLU A 370 13.83 -3.14 -0.86
C GLU A 370 14.07 -2.14 0.29
N ILE A 371 14.39 -2.66 1.48
CA ILE A 371 14.83 -1.80 2.60
C ILE A 371 16.26 -1.32 2.31
N VAL A 372 16.38 -0.04 1.95
CA VAL A 372 17.67 0.63 1.71
C VAL A 372 18.51 0.68 3.00
N PRO A 373 19.87 0.67 2.90
CA PRO A 373 20.77 0.68 4.05
C PRO A 373 20.39 1.67 5.16
N GLU A 374 20.05 2.89 4.76
CA GLU A 374 19.76 4.03 5.64
C GLU A 374 18.50 3.82 6.51
N LEU A 375 17.61 2.90 6.12
CA LEU A 375 16.37 2.60 6.86
C LEU A 375 16.45 1.27 7.62
N ARG A 376 17.54 0.53 7.53
CA ARG A 376 17.62 -0.82 8.12
C ARG A 376 17.50 -0.81 9.64
N ALA A 377 18.17 0.12 10.33
CA ALA A 377 18.04 0.25 11.77
C ALA A 377 16.59 0.55 12.17
N PHE A 378 15.94 1.48 11.46
CA PHE A 378 14.53 1.81 11.69
C PHE A 378 13.60 0.59 11.55
N PHE A 379 13.69 -0.14 10.43
CA PHE A 379 12.85 -1.34 10.22
C PHE A 379 13.18 -2.46 11.21
N GLY A 380 14.47 -2.63 11.55
CA GLY A 380 14.91 -3.56 12.57
C GLY A 380 14.27 -3.29 13.92
N LYS A 381 14.22 -2.01 14.34
CA LYS A 381 13.52 -1.58 15.56
C LYS A 381 12.05 -1.96 15.53
N LEU A 382 11.31 -1.59 14.47
CA LEU A 382 9.88 -1.91 14.37
C LEU A 382 9.59 -3.40 14.35
N ILE A 383 10.44 -4.19 13.69
CA ILE A 383 10.33 -5.66 13.68
C ILE A 383 10.52 -6.23 15.08
N LEU A 384 11.47 -5.71 15.88
CA LEU A 384 11.64 -6.14 17.26
C LEU A 384 10.51 -5.67 18.18
N VAL A 385 9.93 -4.48 17.96
CA VAL A 385 8.72 -4.06 18.68
C VAL A 385 7.56 -5.01 18.40
N ALA A 386 7.36 -5.43 17.16
CA ALA A 386 6.38 -6.45 16.79
C ALA A 386 6.68 -7.82 17.46
N GLU A 387 7.95 -8.20 17.51
CA GLU A 387 8.42 -9.44 18.16
C GLU A 387 8.10 -9.47 19.67
N ILE A 388 8.27 -8.35 20.38
CA ILE A 388 7.92 -8.24 21.82
C ILE A 388 6.45 -8.61 22.03
N HIS A 389 5.55 -7.98 21.28
CA HIS A 389 4.10 -8.25 21.39
C HIS A 389 3.76 -9.70 21.06
N HIS A 390 4.50 -10.30 20.12
CA HIS A 390 4.31 -11.70 19.75
C HIS A 390 4.72 -12.64 20.87
N LEU A 391 5.84 -12.37 21.53
CA LEU A 391 6.32 -13.15 22.66
C LEU A 391 5.35 -13.06 23.86
N GLU A 392 4.75 -11.89 24.10
CA GLU A 392 3.86 -11.66 25.25
C GLU A 392 2.43 -12.15 25.04
N SER A 393 1.89 -11.99 23.83
CA SER A 393 0.45 -12.14 23.58
C SER A 393 0.10 -12.90 22.29
N GLN A 394 1.10 -13.31 21.50
CA GLN A 394 0.95 -13.85 20.15
C GLN A 394 0.35 -12.85 19.13
N ASP A 395 0.15 -11.58 19.51
CA ASP A 395 -0.16 -10.46 18.63
C ASP A 395 1.12 -9.71 18.20
N GLY A 396 1.04 -8.55 17.54
CA GLY A 396 2.24 -7.82 17.06
C GLY A 396 2.66 -8.15 15.63
N TYR A 397 2.32 -9.34 15.12
CA TYR A 397 2.45 -9.63 13.70
C TYR A 397 1.22 -9.13 12.93
N MET A 398 1.46 -8.45 11.81
CA MET A 398 0.40 -7.91 10.95
C MET A 398 -0.56 -9.01 10.46
N LYS A 399 -1.87 -8.73 10.46
CA LYS A 399 -2.92 -9.68 10.03
C LYS A 399 -3.85 -9.05 9.00
N THR A 400 -4.27 -9.85 8.02
CA THR A 400 -5.13 -9.40 6.91
C THR A 400 -6.47 -8.84 7.39
N ASN A 401 -7.05 -9.39 8.46
CA ASN A 401 -8.31 -8.92 9.03
C ASN A 401 -8.20 -7.57 9.77
N ARG A 402 -6.98 -7.09 10.05
CA ARG A 402 -6.72 -5.82 10.73
C ARG A 402 -6.30 -4.68 9.78
N ILE A 403 -6.18 -4.94 8.47
CA ILE A 403 -5.81 -3.94 7.45
C ILE A 403 -6.69 -2.68 7.54
N SER A 404 -8.00 -2.84 7.73
CA SER A 404 -8.92 -1.71 7.86
C SER A 404 -8.58 -0.81 9.05
N SER A 405 -8.07 -1.39 10.14
CA SER A 405 -7.67 -0.66 11.35
C SER A 405 -6.34 0.04 11.16
N TYR A 406 -5.36 -0.59 10.50
CA TYR A 406 -4.07 0.06 10.20
C TYR A 406 -4.21 1.28 9.29
N CYS A 407 -5.21 1.27 8.42
CA CYS A 407 -5.52 2.38 7.53
C CYS A 407 -6.53 3.37 8.13
N ASN A 408 -7.09 3.09 9.31
CA ASN A 408 -8.16 3.89 9.86
C ASN A 408 -7.64 5.25 10.34
N TRP A 409 -8.29 6.33 9.92
CA TRP A 409 -7.80 7.68 10.21
C TRP A 409 -7.83 8.04 11.70
N THR A 410 -8.81 7.55 12.47
CA THR A 410 -8.89 7.82 13.91
C THR A 410 -7.74 7.13 14.64
N TYR A 411 -7.50 5.86 14.33
CA TYR A 411 -6.36 5.11 14.87
C TYR A 411 -5.02 5.74 14.48
N CYS A 412 -4.88 6.16 13.23
CA CYS A 412 -3.67 6.84 12.76
C CYS A 412 -3.45 8.16 13.51
N ARG A 413 -4.50 8.95 13.76
CA ARG A 413 -4.42 10.20 14.53
C ARG A 413 -4.04 9.93 15.98
N ASP A 414 -4.69 8.96 16.63
CA ASP A 414 -4.44 8.67 18.03
C ASP A 414 -2.97 8.23 18.26
N PHE A 415 -2.37 7.57 17.27
CA PHE A 415 -0.96 7.20 17.30
C PHE A 415 -0.02 8.35 16.87
N PHE A 416 -0.14 8.82 15.62
CA PHE A 416 0.80 9.75 14.99
C PHE A 416 0.56 11.22 15.34
N GLY A 417 -0.59 11.58 15.91
CA GLY A 417 -0.99 12.96 16.18
C GLY A 417 -1.73 13.63 15.02
N GLU A 418 -2.08 14.90 15.23
CA GLU A 418 -2.92 15.72 14.35
C GLU A 418 -2.31 15.96 12.96
N GLU A 419 -0.99 15.92 12.83
CA GLU A 419 -0.30 16.18 11.56
C GLU A 419 -0.63 15.13 10.48
N ILE A 420 -1.07 13.92 10.85
CA ILE A 420 -1.57 12.93 9.89
C ILE A 420 -2.80 13.43 9.12
N TYR A 421 -3.55 14.39 9.66
CA TYR A 421 -4.65 15.04 8.94
C TYR A 421 -4.18 15.88 7.77
N LYS A 422 -2.99 16.48 7.85
CA LYS A 422 -2.40 17.19 6.70
C LYS A 422 -2.10 16.23 5.54
N PHE A 423 -1.89 14.95 5.85
CA PHE A 423 -1.65 13.91 4.86
C PHE A 423 -2.96 13.32 4.29
N ALA A 424 -3.83 12.78 5.13
CA ALA A 424 -4.99 11.98 4.69
C ALA A 424 -6.35 12.70 4.84
N GLY A 425 -6.40 13.86 5.51
CA GLY A 425 -7.66 14.45 5.96
C GLY A 425 -8.41 13.53 6.94
N ARG A 426 -9.73 13.70 7.05
CA ARG A 426 -10.62 12.80 7.82
C ARG A 426 -11.00 11.54 7.02
N HIS A 427 -10.04 10.99 6.28
CA HIS A 427 -10.24 9.80 5.46
C HIS A 427 -9.19 8.75 5.76
N ASN A 428 -9.59 7.48 5.64
CA ASN A 428 -8.68 6.36 5.82
C ASN A 428 -7.52 6.43 4.80
N ILE A 429 -6.33 6.04 5.26
CA ILE A 429 -5.15 5.95 4.40
C ILE A 429 -5.39 4.85 3.37
N SER A 430 -5.13 5.15 2.10
CA SER A 430 -5.30 4.17 1.02
C SER A 430 -3.97 3.51 0.70
N SER A 431 -3.82 2.24 1.10
CA SER A 431 -2.69 1.40 0.69
C SER A 431 -2.50 1.34 -0.83
N ARG A 432 -3.61 1.38 -1.60
CA ARG A 432 -3.57 1.45 -3.07
C ARG A 432 -2.94 2.75 -3.57
N ARG A 433 -3.24 3.89 -2.94
CA ARG A 433 -2.63 5.19 -3.27
C ARG A 433 -1.18 5.24 -2.84
N LEU A 434 -0.82 4.70 -1.67
CA LEU A 434 0.57 4.58 -1.21
C LEU A 434 1.41 3.80 -2.22
N ASN A 435 0.96 2.62 -2.62
CA ASN A 435 1.64 1.82 -3.64
C ASN A 435 1.80 2.58 -4.95
N LYS A 436 0.76 3.31 -5.39
CA LYS A 436 0.85 4.13 -6.61
C LYS A 436 1.85 5.27 -6.46
N SER A 437 1.94 5.89 -5.28
CA SER A 437 2.85 7.00 -4.98
C SER A 437 4.31 6.53 -4.97
N TYR A 438 4.60 5.40 -4.32
CA TYR A 438 5.94 4.77 -4.33
C TYR A 438 6.42 4.51 -5.76
N LEU A 439 5.57 3.89 -6.58
CA LEU A 439 5.90 3.52 -7.95
C LEU A 439 6.10 4.75 -8.84
N GLN A 440 5.21 5.74 -8.74
CA GLN A 440 5.37 6.99 -9.48
C GLN A 440 6.64 7.74 -9.04
N GLY A 441 7.01 7.68 -7.76
CA GLY A 441 8.27 8.21 -7.25
C GLY A 441 9.49 7.53 -7.89
N ILE A 442 9.48 6.20 -8.00
CA ILE A 442 10.54 5.45 -8.70
C ILE A 442 10.58 5.80 -10.18
N GLU A 443 9.43 5.88 -10.85
CA GLU A 443 9.37 6.27 -12.26
C GLU A 443 9.96 7.66 -12.46
N GLN A 444 9.58 8.63 -11.62
CA GLN A 444 10.07 10.00 -11.72
C GLN A 444 11.57 10.09 -11.43
N ALA A 445 12.06 9.46 -10.37
CA ALA A 445 13.49 9.40 -10.07
C ALA A 445 14.29 8.75 -11.21
N THR A 446 13.72 7.73 -11.84
CA THR A 446 14.33 7.07 -13.00
C THR A 446 14.38 8.03 -14.20
N LYS A 447 13.30 8.79 -14.47
CA LYS A 447 13.26 9.84 -15.50
C LYS A 447 14.24 10.98 -15.24
N ASP A 448 14.33 11.45 -13.99
CA ASP A 448 15.23 12.53 -13.57
C ASP A 448 16.71 12.13 -13.71
N ASN A 449 17.00 10.83 -13.62
CA ASN A 449 18.31 10.24 -13.95
C ASN A 449 18.54 10.08 -15.47
N GLY A 450 17.73 10.70 -16.32
CA GLY A 450 17.87 10.72 -17.79
C GLY A 450 17.27 9.50 -18.51
N ASN A 451 16.56 8.61 -17.81
CA ASN A 451 15.96 7.43 -18.42
C ASN A 451 14.63 7.74 -19.12
N THR A 452 14.26 6.95 -20.15
CA THR A 452 12.98 7.11 -20.85
C THR A 452 11.80 6.72 -19.96
N THR A 453 10.60 7.19 -20.34
CA THR A 453 9.35 6.81 -19.67
C THR A 453 9.14 5.29 -19.61
N LEU A 454 9.57 4.55 -20.64
CA LEU A 454 9.47 3.09 -20.64
C LEU A 454 10.43 2.43 -19.63
N VAL A 455 11.68 2.87 -19.56
CA VAL A 455 12.67 2.36 -18.59
C VAL A 455 12.22 2.69 -17.17
N ALA A 456 11.75 3.91 -16.94
CA ALA A 456 11.13 4.31 -15.69
C ALA A 456 9.98 3.38 -15.28
N HIS A 457 9.07 3.09 -16.20
CA HIS A 457 7.94 2.19 -15.96
C HIS A 457 8.38 0.73 -15.75
N MET A 458 9.41 0.25 -16.46
CA MET A 458 9.98 -1.09 -16.24
C MET A 458 10.63 -1.22 -14.86
N VAL A 459 11.38 -0.20 -14.43
CA VAL A 459 11.99 -0.15 -13.10
C VAL A 459 10.91 -0.11 -12.01
N ALA A 460 9.85 0.67 -12.19
CA ALA A 460 8.72 0.66 -11.26
C ALA A 460 7.94 -0.66 -11.25
N SER A 461 7.72 -1.28 -12.41
CA SER A 461 7.08 -2.61 -12.51
C SER A 461 7.93 -3.70 -11.83
N PHE A 462 9.25 -3.61 -11.96
CA PHE A 462 10.20 -4.45 -11.24
C PHE A 462 10.10 -4.24 -9.73
N ALA A 463 10.10 -2.99 -9.26
CA ALA A 463 9.90 -2.63 -7.85
C ALA A 463 8.53 -3.06 -7.29
N ARG A 464 7.53 -3.25 -8.17
CA ARG A 464 6.18 -3.76 -7.81
C ARG A 464 6.09 -5.27 -7.74
N ASN A 465 7.11 -6.00 -8.21
CA ASN A 465 7.10 -7.46 -8.34
C ASN A 465 5.90 -8.03 -9.15
N HIS A 466 5.30 -7.20 -10.03
CA HIS A 466 4.20 -7.58 -10.92
C HIS A 466 4.70 -7.69 -12.35
N ALA A 467 4.56 -8.87 -12.94
CA ALA A 467 5.22 -9.18 -14.20
C ALA A 467 4.27 -9.88 -15.20
N ASN A 468 3.12 -9.25 -15.49
CA ASN A 468 2.33 -9.62 -16.67
C ASN A 468 2.52 -8.59 -17.81
N VAL A 469 2.89 -9.08 -18.99
CA VAL A 469 2.97 -8.33 -20.26
C VAL A 469 1.63 -7.65 -20.57
N ASP A 470 0.50 -8.28 -20.25
CA ASP A 470 -0.83 -7.69 -20.45
C ASP A 470 -1.08 -6.48 -19.55
N THR A 471 -0.62 -6.50 -18.29
CA THR A 471 -0.73 -5.32 -17.42
C THR A 471 0.18 -4.19 -17.89
N THR A 472 1.37 -4.49 -18.38
CA THR A 472 2.26 -3.49 -19.00
C THR A 472 1.61 -2.89 -20.25
N ALA A 473 0.96 -3.71 -21.09
CA ALA A 473 0.24 -3.25 -22.28
C ALA A 473 -1.01 -2.40 -21.95
N ILE A 474 -1.77 -2.77 -20.91
CA ILE A 474 -2.92 -2.00 -20.41
C ILE A 474 -2.47 -0.64 -19.86
N TYR A 475 -1.36 -0.59 -19.12
CA TYR A 475 -0.80 0.67 -18.59
C TYR A 475 -0.16 1.55 -19.67
N LEU A 476 0.51 0.96 -20.67
CA LEU A 476 1.00 1.68 -21.85
C LEU A 476 -0.15 2.33 -22.64
N LYS A 477 -1.31 1.66 -22.71
CA LYS A 477 -2.54 2.18 -23.32
C LYS A 477 -3.18 3.32 -22.51
N ASP A 478 -3.20 3.19 -21.18
CA ASP A 478 -3.79 4.19 -20.25
C ASP A 478 -2.95 5.48 -20.08
N HIS A 479 -1.68 5.49 -20.51
CA HIS A 479 -0.78 6.65 -20.40
C HIS A 479 -0.66 7.50 -21.66
N GLY A 480 -1.53 7.28 -22.66
CA GLY A 480 -1.57 8.12 -23.86
C GLY A 480 -0.35 7.96 -24.78
N LEU A 481 0.36 6.83 -24.71
CA LEU A 481 1.40 6.45 -25.68
C LEU A 481 0.78 5.84 -26.94
N THR A 482 -0.24 6.50 -27.50
CA THR A 482 -0.88 6.09 -28.77
C THR A 482 -0.04 6.40 -30.01
N GLY A 483 1.18 6.93 -29.85
CA GLY A 483 2.00 7.43 -30.95
C GLY A 483 3.39 6.82 -31.13
N GLU A 484 3.90 5.99 -30.21
CA GLU A 484 5.24 5.41 -30.36
C GLU A 484 5.13 3.89 -30.57
N SER A 485 5.48 3.45 -31.77
CA SER A 485 5.47 2.04 -32.15
C SER A 485 6.61 1.28 -31.47
N ALA A 486 6.48 -0.04 -31.38
CA ALA A 486 7.51 -0.92 -30.80
C ALA A 486 8.90 -0.73 -31.46
N GLU A 487 8.95 -0.24 -32.71
CA GLU A 487 10.19 0.12 -33.40
C GLU A 487 10.94 1.30 -32.76
N VAL A 488 10.22 2.33 -32.28
CA VAL A 488 10.80 3.52 -31.63
C VAL A 488 11.46 3.14 -30.29
N VAL A 489 10.81 2.23 -29.57
CA VAL A 489 11.28 1.69 -28.29
C VAL A 489 12.60 0.92 -28.45
N LEU A 490 12.71 0.08 -29.48
CA LEU A 490 13.92 -0.71 -29.77
C LEU A 490 15.09 0.17 -30.24
N TYR A 491 14.82 1.15 -31.10
CA TYR A 491 15.82 2.11 -31.60
C TYR A 491 16.44 2.92 -30.45
N MET A 492 15.63 3.34 -29.48
CA MET A 492 16.11 4.10 -28.32
C MET A 492 16.92 3.27 -27.32
N MET A 493 16.71 1.94 -27.25
CA MET A 493 17.51 1.02 -26.43
C MET A 493 18.91 0.77 -27.03
N MET A 494 19.05 0.78 -28.36
CA MET A 494 20.35 0.67 -29.05
C MET A 494 21.22 1.92 -28.85
N GLN A 495 20.63 3.11 -28.89
CA GLN A 495 21.32 4.40 -28.74
C GLN A 495 21.86 4.66 -27.32
N ARG A 496 21.33 3.96 -26.30
CA ARG A 496 21.61 4.24 -24.87
C ARG A 496 22.56 3.25 -24.20
N GLY A 497 23.31 2.47 -24.96
CA GLY A 497 24.43 1.74 -24.35
C GLY A 497 24.13 0.32 -23.87
N VAL A 498 22.92 -0.22 -24.08
CA VAL A 498 22.70 -1.68 -23.89
C VAL A 498 23.61 -2.49 -24.84
N PHE A 499 24.10 -1.86 -25.92
CA PHE A 499 25.17 -2.34 -26.80
C PHE A 499 26.29 -1.30 -27.08
N GLY A 500 26.34 -0.17 -26.37
CA GLY A 500 27.11 1.04 -26.77
C GLY A 500 28.49 1.18 -26.13
N VAL A 501 29.25 0.11 -26.06
CA VAL A 501 30.60 0.09 -25.46
C VAL A 501 31.64 0.74 -26.38
N SER A 502 31.48 0.68 -27.70
CA SER A 502 32.59 0.88 -28.64
C SER A 502 33.08 2.33 -28.85
N LEU A 503 32.18 3.32 -28.95
CA LEU A 503 32.55 4.73 -29.18
C LEU A 503 33.20 5.37 -27.92
N TYR A 504 32.71 4.97 -26.75
CA TYR A 504 33.21 5.39 -25.46
C TYR A 504 34.66 4.91 -25.23
N TYR A 505 34.96 3.63 -25.49
CA TYR A 505 36.33 3.10 -25.33
C TYR A 505 37.33 3.64 -26.36
N MET A 506 36.87 4.01 -27.55
CA MET A 506 37.72 4.64 -28.58
C MET A 506 38.18 6.03 -28.12
N LEU A 507 37.29 6.86 -27.57
CA LEU A 507 37.62 8.21 -27.10
C LEU A 507 38.46 8.21 -25.82
N VAL A 508 38.21 7.27 -24.92
CA VAL A 508 39.04 7.05 -23.72
C VAL A 508 40.44 6.58 -24.10
N SER A 509 40.58 5.73 -25.13
CA SER A 509 41.89 5.24 -25.60
C SER A 509 42.66 6.26 -26.44
N ALA A 510 41.97 7.08 -27.23
CA ALA A 510 42.56 8.12 -28.06
C ALA A 510 43.01 9.36 -27.26
N TYR A 511 42.33 9.65 -26.14
CA TYR A 511 42.67 10.77 -25.25
C TYR A 511 42.72 10.35 -23.76
N PRO A 512 43.69 9.48 -23.38
CA PRO A 512 43.76 8.93 -22.04
C PRO A 512 43.90 10.04 -20.99
N GLY A 513 43.04 10.03 -19.98
CA GLY A 513 43.06 10.99 -18.87
C GLY A 513 42.58 12.42 -19.19
N ALA A 514 42.22 12.74 -20.44
CA ALA A 514 41.63 14.04 -20.80
C ALA A 514 40.11 13.93 -21.02
N PHE A 515 39.65 12.88 -21.73
CA PHE A 515 38.22 12.65 -21.95
C PHE A 515 37.49 12.28 -20.64
N GLU A 516 38.15 11.52 -19.77
CA GLU A 516 37.63 11.12 -18.45
C GLU A 516 37.49 12.29 -17.45
N LYS A 517 38.14 13.43 -17.72
CA LYS A 517 38.05 14.64 -16.88
C LYS A 517 36.88 15.56 -17.26
N LEU A 518 36.19 15.27 -18.37
CA LEU A 518 35.00 16.00 -18.78
C LEU A 518 33.77 15.52 -17.99
N THR A 519 32.79 16.41 -17.80
CA THR A 519 31.51 16.01 -17.22
C THR A 519 30.74 15.13 -18.21
N ALA A 520 29.86 14.24 -17.72
CA ALA A 520 29.07 13.35 -18.59
C ALA A 520 28.30 14.11 -19.69
N LYS A 521 27.80 15.32 -19.37
CA LYS A 521 27.09 16.20 -20.31
C LYS A 521 27.99 16.71 -21.46
N ASP A 522 29.26 16.97 -21.17
CA ASP A 522 30.23 17.45 -22.15
C ASP A 522 30.83 16.31 -22.97
N GLN A 523 30.99 15.13 -22.37
CA GLN A 523 31.32 13.89 -23.08
C GLN A 523 30.25 13.57 -24.13
N THR A 524 28.97 13.65 -23.77
CA THR A 524 27.84 13.45 -24.69
C THR A 524 27.85 14.46 -25.85
N LYS A 525 28.04 15.76 -25.56
CA LYS A 525 28.12 16.80 -26.61
C LYS A 525 29.32 16.65 -27.56
N LEU A 526 30.43 16.08 -27.08
CA LEU A 526 31.61 15.83 -27.90
C LEU A 526 31.39 14.62 -28.81
N MET A 527 30.77 13.57 -28.29
CA MET A 527 30.38 12.37 -29.04
C MET A 527 29.38 12.68 -30.16
N GLU A 528 28.45 13.63 -29.93
CA GLU A 528 27.47 14.12 -30.92
C GLU A 528 28.10 14.86 -32.12
N LYS A 529 29.35 15.32 -32.00
CA LYS A 529 30.03 16.13 -33.04
C LYS A 529 30.97 15.33 -33.94
N ILE A 530 31.18 14.05 -33.66
CA ILE A 530 32.09 13.19 -34.44
C ILE A 530 31.29 12.60 -35.61
N PRO A 531 31.66 12.89 -36.87
CA PRO A 531 30.90 12.50 -38.05
C PRO A 531 31.27 11.07 -38.48
N LEU A 532 31.17 10.11 -37.55
CA LEU A 532 31.27 8.69 -37.85
C LEU A 532 29.90 8.05 -37.60
N THR A 533 29.41 7.30 -38.56
CA THR A 533 28.12 6.62 -38.45
C THR A 533 28.28 5.30 -37.69
N ALA A 534 27.21 4.83 -37.03
CA ALA A 534 27.18 3.54 -36.34
C ALA A 534 27.66 2.37 -37.25
N TYR A 535 27.42 2.50 -38.56
CA TYR A 535 27.79 1.55 -39.60
C TYR A 535 29.31 1.40 -39.81
N GLU A 536 30.07 2.50 -39.74
CA GLU A 536 31.54 2.51 -39.90
C GLU A 536 32.27 1.98 -38.65
N ILE A 537 31.59 1.99 -37.50
CA ILE A 537 32.07 1.45 -36.22
C ILE A 537 31.73 -0.06 -36.11
N GLU A 538 30.65 -0.49 -36.76
CA GLU A 538 30.18 -1.88 -36.80
C GLU A 538 31.00 -2.77 -37.76
N THR A 539 31.72 -2.19 -38.73
CA THR A 539 32.47 -2.91 -39.78
C THR A 539 33.77 -3.58 -39.31
N MET A 540 33.81 -4.12 -38.09
CA MET A 540 34.79 -5.13 -37.66
C MET A 540 34.13 -6.33 -36.97
N GLY A 541 32.99 -6.79 -37.49
CA GLY A 541 32.91 -8.19 -37.96
C GLY A 541 31.91 -9.15 -37.31
N THR A 542 31.58 -9.05 -36.02
CA THR A 542 30.76 -10.11 -35.36
C THR A 542 29.43 -9.64 -34.81
N VAL A 543 29.25 -8.35 -34.56
CA VAL A 543 27.98 -7.75 -34.08
C VAL A 543 27.04 -7.41 -35.25
N MET A 544 27.57 -7.02 -36.42
CA MET A 544 26.79 -6.77 -37.64
C MET A 544 25.96 -7.99 -38.09
N VAL A 545 26.50 -9.21 -37.96
CA VAL A 545 25.80 -10.43 -38.41
C VAL A 545 24.52 -10.71 -37.62
N ALA A 546 24.49 -10.35 -36.33
CA ALA A 546 23.29 -10.49 -35.49
C ALA A 546 22.29 -9.35 -35.73
N SER A 547 22.79 -8.14 -36.01
CA SER A 547 22.01 -6.94 -36.30
C SER A 547 21.31 -7.03 -37.68
N GLU A 548 22.03 -7.40 -38.74
CA GLU A 548 21.47 -7.57 -40.09
C GLU A 548 20.44 -8.71 -40.16
N ARG A 549 20.63 -9.78 -39.37
CA ARG A 549 19.66 -10.88 -39.30
C ARG A 549 18.35 -10.45 -38.63
N MET A 550 18.42 -9.69 -37.55
CA MET A 550 17.25 -9.11 -36.88
C MET A 550 16.52 -8.11 -37.78
N ILE A 551 17.25 -7.22 -38.46
CA ILE A 551 16.68 -6.25 -39.41
C ILE A 551 16.04 -6.98 -40.60
N SER A 552 16.67 -8.06 -41.11
CA SER A 552 16.14 -8.90 -42.20
C SER A 552 14.82 -9.60 -41.83
N GLU A 553 14.74 -10.21 -40.63
CA GLU A 553 13.50 -10.88 -40.19
C GLU A 553 12.36 -9.88 -39.96
N PHE A 554 12.65 -8.72 -39.36
CA PHE A 554 11.66 -7.65 -39.18
C PHE A 554 11.19 -7.04 -40.49
N SER A 555 12.10 -6.82 -41.46
CA SER A 555 11.76 -6.26 -42.78
C SER A 555 10.87 -7.20 -43.62
N GLN A 556 10.85 -8.49 -43.29
CA GLN A 556 9.98 -9.51 -43.90
C GLN A 556 8.68 -9.73 -43.10
N GLY A 557 8.43 -8.96 -42.03
CA GLY A 557 7.24 -9.07 -41.19
C GLY A 557 7.31 -10.18 -40.12
N GLY A 558 8.49 -10.77 -39.90
CA GLY A 558 8.73 -11.77 -38.86
C GLY A 558 8.85 -11.13 -37.48
N VAL A 559 7.84 -11.32 -36.63
CA VAL A 559 7.83 -10.83 -35.24
C VAL A 559 8.23 -11.90 -34.22
N GLU A 560 8.46 -13.15 -34.64
CA GLU A 560 8.64 -14.29 -33.74
C GLU A 560 9.99 -14.30 -33.01
N GLU A 561 11.14 -14.19 -33.70
CA GLU A 561 12.47 -14.20 -33.06
C GLU A 561 12.71 -13.03 -32.09
N PRO A 562 12.27 -11.79 -32.38
CA PRO A 562 12.38 -10.65 -31.45
C PRO A 562 11.47 -10.78 -30.22
N ILE A 563 10.23 -11.27 -30.40
CA ILE A 563 9.33 -11.59 -29.29
C ILE A 563 9.92 -12.73 -28.44
N GLU A 564 10.57 -13.71 -29.07
CA GLU A 564 11.25 -14.81 -28.38
C GLU A 564 12.43 -14.29 -27.54
N ILE A 565 13.27 -13.40 -28.08
CA ILE A 565 14.38 -12.78 -27.35
C ILE A 565 13.86 -11.98 -26.16
N LEU A 566 12.81 -11.17 -26.34
CA LEU A 566 12.17 -10.42 -25.26
C LEU A 566 11.57 -11.35 -24.20
N LYS A 567 10.86 -12.41 -24.59
CA LYS A 567 10.32 -13.43 -23.67
C LYS A 567 11.42 -14.12 -22.87
N ALA A 568 12.53 -14.48 -23.53
CA ALA A 568 13.67 -15.12 -22.88
C ALA A 568 14.36 -14.18 -21.89
N MET A 569 14.63 -12.93 -22.27
CA MET A 569 15.25 -11.93 -21.40
C MET A 569 14.36 -11.59 -20.20
N TYR A 570 13.05 -11.48 -20.44
CA TYR A 570 12.05 -11.27 -19.40
C TYR A 570 11.99 -12.43 -18.41
N ALA A 571 11.96 -13.66 -18.90
CA ALA A 571 11.99 -14.87 -18.06
C ALA A 571 13.31 -14.97 -17.27
N ILE A 572 14.45 -14.63 -17.87
CA ILE A 572 15.75 -14.61 -17.20
C ILE A 572 15.80 -13.56 -16.09
N GLY A 573 15.30 -12.34 -16.34
CA GLY A 573 15.21 -11.27 -15.34
C GLY A 573 14.32 -11.64 -14.13
N GLN A 574 13.38 -12.55 -14.31
CA GLN A 574 12.54 -13.12 -13.25
C GLN A 574 13.19 -14.29 -12.50
N GLY A 575 14.42 -14.66 -12.86
CA GLY A 575 15.11 -15.83 -12.32
C GLY A 575 14.62 -17.17 -12.88
N ARG A 576 13.85 -17.16 -13.99
CA ARG A 576 13.47 -18.37 -14.74
C ARG A 576 14.58 -18.70 -15.75
N GLY A 577 14.64 -19.95 -16.20
CA GLY A 577 15.72 -20.40 -17.10
C GLY A 577 17.02 -20.79 -16.40
N LYS A 578 16.97 -21.26 -15.14
CA LYS A 578 18.14 -21.73 -14.39
C LYS A 578 18.99 -22.71 -15.21
N SER A 579 20.26 -22.36 -15.41
CA SER A 579 21.21 -23.25 -16.09
C SER A 579 21.69 -24.36 -15.14
N LYS A 580 22.73 -25.09 -15.54
CA LYS A 580 23.35 -26.12 -14.68
C LYS A 580 24.33 -25.50 -13.67
N ASP A 581 24.80 -24.29 -13.93
CA ASP A 581 25.69 -23.55 -13.05
C ASP A 581 24.89 -22.46 -12.32
N GLU A 582 25.18 -22.31 -11.03
CA GLU A 582 24.55 -21.29 -10.18
C GLU A 582 24.96 -19.88 -10.63
N GLY A 583 24.00 -18.96 -10.66
CA GLY A 583 24.22 -17.61 -11.19
C GLY A 583 24.35 -17.54 -12.71
N VAL A 584 24.01 -18.60 -13.44
CA VAL A 584 24.01 -18.61 -14.91
C VAL A 584 22.64 -19.07 -15.40
N PHE A 585 22.15 -18.43 -16.46
CA PHE A 585 20.83 -18.72 -17.05
C PHE A 585 20.94 -19.35 -18.44
N CYS A 586 19.83 -19.91 -18.91
CA CYS A 586 19.71 -20.63 -20.16
C CYS A 586 18.53 -20.11 -20.97
N LYS A 587 18.80 -19.54 -22.15
CA LYS A 587 17.78 -19.00 -23.08
C LYS A 587 16.68 -20.02 -23.37
N LYS A 588 17.04 -21.24 -23.78
CA LYS A 588 16.05 -22.31 -24.10
C LYS A 588 15.13 -22.65 -22.93
N LYS A 589 15.70 -22.84 -21.72
CA LYS A 589 14.88 -23.09 -20.53
C LYS A 589 14.01 -21.89 -20.15
N ALA A 590 14.49 -20.67 -20.38
CA ALA A 590 13.72 -19.45 -20.14
C ALA A 590 12.48 -19.39 -21.05
N LEU A 591 12.55 -20.01 -22.23
CA LEU A 591 11.47 -20.15 -23.20
C LEU A 591 10.62 -21.42 -23.00
N GLY A 592 10.86 -22.18 -21.92
CA GLY A 592 10.12 -23.42 -21.65
C GLY A 592 10.60 -24.65 -22.42
N GLU A 593 11.74 -24.56 -23.11
CA GLU A 593 12.27 -25.68 -23.89
C GLU A 593 13.20 -26.61 -23.09
N SER A 594 13.32 -27.85 -23.57
CA SER A 594 14.20 -28.87 -23.01
C SER A 594 15.70 -28.59 -23.29
N CYS A 595 16.57 -29.05 -22.39
CA CYS A 595 18.02 -28.89 -22.55
C CYS A 595 18.56 -29.82 -23.65
N VAL A 596 19.27 -29.24 -24.64
CA VAL A 596 19.93 -30.00 -25.72
C VAL A 596 21.22 -30.72 -25.29
N HIS A 597 21.73 -30.39 -24.10
CA HIS A 597 22.96 -30.92 -23.53
C HIS A 597 22.70 -31.61 -22.18
N PRO A 598 21.79 -32.59 -22.07
CA PRO A 598 21.33 -33.09 -20.77
C PRO A 598 22.43 -33.82 -19.98
N LYS A 599 23.39 -34.46 -20.66
CA LYS A 599 24.46 -35.26 -20.05
C LYS A 599 25.62 -34.45 -19.47
N ASP A 600 25.82 -33.20 -19.91
CA ASP A 600 26.92 -32.36 -19.44
C ASP A 600 26.68 -31.87 -18.01
N LYS A 601 27.70 -31.83 -17.16
CA LYS A 601 27.51 -31.41 -15.76
C LYS A 601 27.49 -29.89 -15.57
N SER A 602 28.11 -29.14 -16.46
CA SER A 602 28.24 -27.68 -16.40
C SER A 602 27.99 -27.05 -17.78
N CYS A 603 27.20 -25.98 -17.81
CA CYS A 603 26.96 -25.14 -18.98
C CYS A 603 28.17 -24.25 -19.29
N LEU A 604 28.88 -23.79 -18.25
CA LEU A 604 30.11 -23.01 -18.37
C LEU A 604 31.25 -23.84 -18.95
N ALA A 605 31.48 -25.04 -18.41
CA ALA A 605 32.55 -25.92 -18.88
C ALA A 605 32.31 -26.43 -20.32
N ASN A 606 31.05 -26.57 -20.73
CA ASN A 606 30.65 -26.97 -22.07
C ASN A 606 30.50 -25.78 -23.06
N LEU A 607 30.75 -24.54 -22.61
CA LEU A 607 30.58 -23.33 -23.44
C LEU A 607 29.22 -23.30 -24.16
N CYS A 608 28.15 -23.63 -23.44
CA CYS A 608 26.83 -23.80 -24.02
C CYS A 608 26.36 -22.50 -24.70
N LYS A 609 26.07 -22.54 -26.01
CA LYS A 609 25.67 -21.35 -26.80
C LYS A 609 24.37 -20.66 -26.36
N TYR A 610 23.60 -21.30 -25.47
CA TYR A 610 22.37 -20.74 -24.91
C TYR A 610 22.57 -20.21 -23.49
N ASN A 611 23.81 -20.15 -22.99
CA ASN A 611 24.11 -19.60 -21.68
C ASN A 611 23.97 -18.07 -21.68
N VAL A 612 23.47 -17.53 -20.58
CA VAL A 612 23.43 -16.10 -20.30
C VAL A 612 24.12 -15.92 -18.95
N PHE A 613 25.31 -15.31 -18.99
CA PHE A 613 26.18 -15.15 -17.83
C PHE A 613 25.84 -13.85 -17.07
N THR A 614 25.77 -13.92 -15.74
CA THR A 614 25.53 -12.75 -14.87
C THR A 614 26.61 -12.64 -13.80
N ASN A 615 26.59 -11.55 -13.04
CA ASN A 615 27.56 -11.28 -11.96
C ASN A 615 27.55 -12.40 -10.90
N ASP A 616 26.37 -12.96 -10.61
CA ASP A 616 26.19 -14.09 -9.68
C ASP A 616 26.84 -15.39 -10.21
N GLY A 617 27.15 -15.46 -11.50
CA GLY A 617 27.80 -16.60 -12.14
C GLY A 617 29.31 -16.66 -11.94
N ILE A 618 29.94 -15.57 -11.45
CA ILE A 618 31.40 -15.50 -11.25
C ILE A 618 31.91 -16.58 -10.28
N PRO A 619 31.30 -16.81 -9.09
CA PRO A 619 31.72 -17.91 -8.22
C PRO A 619 31.63 -19.29 -8.87
N SER A 620 30.60 -19.54 -9.69
CA SER A 620 30.47 -20.80 -10.42
C SER A 620 31.55 -20.98 -11.48
N LEU A 621 31.94 -19.89 -12.16
CA LEU A 621 33.04 -19.92 -13.12
C LEU A 621 34.39 -20.16 -12.42
N VAL A 622 34.64 -19.49 -11.30
CA VAL A 622 35.82 -19.73 -10.45
C VAL A 622 35.90 -21.20 -10.03
N ARG A 623 34.77 -21.79 -9.60
CA ARG A 623 34.70 -23.22 -9.27
C ARG A 623 35.07 -24.10 -10.47
N VAL A 624 34.52 -23.83 -11.66
CA VAL A 624 34.84 -24.59 -12.88
C VAL A 624 36.32 -24.49 -13.24
N VAL A 625 36.92 -23.30 -13.12
CA VAL A 625 38.36 -23.08 -13.35
C VAL A 625 39.20 -23.91 -12.37
N LYS A 626 38.90 -23.82 -11.07
CA LYS A 626 39.59 -24.61 -10.02
C LYS A 626 39.46 -26.11 -10.26
N GLU A 627 38.25 -26.61 -10.53
CA GLU A 627 38.02 -28.03 -10.82
C GLU A 627 38.80 -28.55 -12.03
N TYR A 628 38.88 -27.77 -13.11
CA TYR A 628 39.62 -28.17 -14.31
C TYR A 628 41.13 -28.12 -14.09
N ARG A 629 41.62 -27.17 -13.30
CA ARG A 629 43.03 -27.08 -12.90
C ARG A 629 43.43 -28.23 -11.97
N GLU A 630 42.63 -28.53 -10.96
CA GLU A 630 42.83 -29.70 -10.09
C GLU A 630 42.82 -31.01 -10.88
N LYS A 631 41.90 -31.16 -11.85
CA LYS A 631 41.89 -32.34 -12.74
C LYS A 631 43.13 -32.42 -13.61
N ALA A 632 43.62 -31.30 -14.14
CA ALA A 632 44.88 -31.26 -14.89
C ALA A 632 46.05 -31.72 -14.02
N ASN A 633 46.16 -31.18 -12.80
CA ASN A 633 47.24 -31.49 -11.86
C ASN A 633 47.19 -32.95 -11.37
N ARG A 634 46.00 -33.46 -11.03
CA ARG A 634 45.83 -34.83 -10.51
C ARG A 634 45.99 -35.91 -11.58
N THR A 635 45.63 -35.63 -12.83
CA THR A 635 45.64 -36.64 -13.90
C THR A 635 46.83 -36.52 -14.85
N GLY A 636 47.57 -35.40 -14.81
CA GLY A 636 48.63 -35.08 -15.78
C GLY A 636 48.12 -34.94 -17.23
N ASN A 637 46.81 -34.93 -17.44
CA ASN A 637 46.23 -34.93 -18.77
C ASN A 637 46.16 -33.51 -19.32
N LYS A 638 47.07 -33.22 -20.26
CA LYS A 638 47.17 -31.94 -20.97
C LYS A 638 45.87 -31.47 -21.63
N LYS A 639 44.89 -32.36 -21.87
CA LYS A 639 43.58 -31.95 -22.42
C LYS A 639 42.80 -31.03 -21.47
N TYR A 640 42.91 -31.21 -20.15
CA TYR A 640 42.25 -30.32 -19.19
C TYR A 640 42.92 -28.95 -19.15
N GLU A 641 44.24 -28.92 -19.20
CA GLU A 641 45.03 -27.69 -19.26
C GLU A 641 44.77 -26.90 -20.56
N VAL A 642 44.69 -27.61 -21.70
CA VAL A 642 44.32 -27.00 -22.99
C VAL A 642 42.87 -26.51 -22.99
N ALA A 643 41.92 -27.28 -22.46
CA ALA A 643 40.53 -26.85 -22.37
C ALA A 643 40.37 -25.61 -21.47
N LEU A 644 41.10 -25.56 -20.35
CA LEU A 644 41.10 -24.44 -19.44
C LEU A 644 41.70 -23.19 -20.08
N ASN A 645 42.96 -23.26 -20.51
CA ASN A 645 43.75 -22.10 -20.94
C ASN A 645 43.42 -21.62 -22.36
N LYS A 646 42.97 -22.52 -23.26
CA LYS A 646 42.65 -22.15 -24.65
C LYS A 646 41.16 -21.98 -24.95
N LYS A 647 40.26 -22.42 -24.07
CA LYS A 647 38.81 -22.36 -24.33
C LYS A 647 38.02 -21.69 -23.21
N ILE A 648 38.08 -22.20 -21.98
CA ILE A 648 37.19 -21.75 -20.90
C ILE A 648 37.58 -20.35 -20.40
N ILE A 649 38.85 -20.13 -20.05
CA ILE A 649 39.33 -18.82 -19.56
C ILE A 649 39.11 -17.72 -20.60
N PRO A 650 39.57 -17.88 -21.87
CA PRO A 650 39.37 -16.84 -22.89
C PRO A 650 37.90 -16.52 -23.18
N ALA A 651 37.00 -17.51 -23.12
CA ALA A 651 35.59 -17.31 -23.45
C ALA A 651 34.83 -16.40 -22.45
N PHE A 652 35.32 -16.28 -21.21
CA PHE A 652 34.66 -15.47 -20.17
C PHE A 652 35.51 -14.28 -19.71
N GLN A 653 36.75 -14.15 -20.17
CA GLN A 653 37.67 -13.06 -19.78
C GLN A 653 37.06 -11.68 -20.05
N ASP A 654 36.52 -11.48 -21.25
CA ASP A 654 35.94 -10.20 -21.68
C ASP A 654 34.62 -9.90 -20.93
N ILE A 655 33.85 -10.95 -20.66
CA ILE A 655 32.58 -10.87 -19.91
C ILE A 655 32.87 -10.46 -18.45
N ILE A 656 33.84 -11.10 -17.79
CA ILE A 656 34.26 -10.75 -16.42
C ILE A 656 34.80 -9.32 -16.37
N ASN A 657 35.66 -8.94 -17.32
CA ASN A 657 36.25 -7.60 -17.35
C ASN A 657 35.19 -6.51 -17.52
N THR A 658 34.12 -6.80 -18.26
CA THR A 658 32.97 -5.88 -18.43
C THR A 658 32.17 -5.77 -17.14
N ILE A 659 31.83 -6.91 -16.52
CA ILE A 659 31.09 -6.97 -15.25
C ILE A 659 31.84 -6.25 -14.12
N ILE A 660 33.14 -6.49 -13.96
CA ILE A 660 33.96 -5.84 -12.92
C ILE A 660 33.99 -4.32 -13.10
N LYS A 661 33.84 -3.80 -14.31
CA LYS A 661 33.83 -2.34 -14.53
C LYS A 661 32.55 -1.67 -14.01
N GLU A 662 31.45 -2.40 -13.92
CA GLU A 662 30.13 -1.90 -13.50
C GLU A 662 29.85 -2.05 -11.99
N MET A 663 30.67 -2.82 -11.25
CA MET A 663 30.50 -3.06 -9.81
C MET A 663 30.86 -1.83 -8.92
N SER A 664 30.39 -1.79 -7.67
CA SER A 664 30.83 -0.76 -6.70
C SER A 664 32.31 -0.93 -6.31
N LYS A 665 32.98 0.12 -5.80
CA LYS A 665 34.41 0.05 -5.40
C LYS A 665 34.72 -1.12 -4.45
N ARG A 666 33.83 -1.41 -3.50
CA ARG A 666 34.00 -2.49 -2.52
C ARG A 666 33.87 -3.87 -3.16
N GLU A 667 32.90 -4.04 -4.06
CA GLU A 667 32.68 -5.28 -4.81
C GLU A 667 33.79 -5.56 -5.82
N LYS A 668 34.28 -4.52 -6.52
CA LYS A 668 35.43 -4.62 -7.44
C LYS A 668 36.65 -5.22 -6.75
N GLU A 669 36.96 -4.76 -5.54
CA GLU A 669 38.14 -5.23 -4.81
C GLU A 669 37.98 -6.70 -4.39
N SER A 670 36.83 -7.08 -3.83
CA SER A 670 36.55 -8.47 -3.45
C SER A 670 36.50 -9.42 -4.65
N THR A 671 35.88 -9.02 -5.76
CA THR A 671 35.77 -9.83 -6.98
C THR A 671 37.11 -9.94 -7.70
N LYS A 672 37.93 -8.88 -7.71
CA LYS A 672 39.30 -8.95 -8.26
C LYS A 672 40.17 -9.93 -7.49
N ILE A 673 40.11 -9.95 -6.16
CA ILE A 673 40.85 -10.93 -5.34
C ILE A 673 40.42 -12.36 -5.72
N LEU A 674 39.11 -12.62 -5.77
CA LEU A 674 38.53 -13.92 -6.13
C LEU A 674 38.93 -14.40 -7.54
N VAL A 675 38.96 -13.49 -8.52
CA VAL A 675 39.36 -13.79 -9.91
C VAL A 675 40.87 -13.95 -10.02
N LEU A 676 41.68 -13.13 -9.34
CA LEU A 676 43.14 -13.23 -9.37
C LEU A 676 43.62 -14.54 -8.74
N GLU A 677 43.06 -14.93 -7.59
CA GLU A 677 43.34 -16.24 -6.95
C GLU A 677 42.99 -17.41 -7.87
N ALA A 678 41.89 -17.31 -8.62
CA ALA A 678 41.44 -18.39 -9.48
C ALA A 678 42.17 -18.47 -10.83
N PHE A 679 42.67 -17.35 -11.37
CA PHE A 679 43.26 -17.30 -12.72
C PHE A 679 44.79 -17.32 -12.72
N ASN A 680 45.47 -16.86 -11.65
CA ASN A 680 46.94 -16.68 -11.60
C ASN A 680 47.74 -17.70 -10.76
N GLU A 681 47.10 -18.65 -10.07
CA GLU A 681 47.76 -19.89 -9.59
C GLU A 681 47.80 -20.97 -10.67
#